data_AF-A0AA36JR41-F1
#
_entry.id   AF-A0AA36JR41-F1
#
_cell.length_a   1.000
_cell.length_b   1.000
_cell.length_c   1.000
_cell.angle_alpha   90.00
_cell.angle_beta   90.00
_cell.angle_gamma   90.00
#
_symmetry.space_group_name_H-M   'P 1'
#
loop_
_entity.id
_entity.type
_entity.pdbx_description
1 polymer ?
#
loop_
_entity_poly.entity_id
_entity_poly.type
_entity_poly.pdbx_seq_one_letter_code
_entity_poly.pdbx_strand_id
1 'polypeptide(L)'
;MSGRRAPQLGARRPSLVGASGLRAPGTGETKKGRRAPGAPGGTRGRSASPHPSGLSSPPSPTLPMMARTGPQAQRPSDVDFRPPGVSWGTASYSDIQAAGDNGLSEPELRAIYSKLDKNKNGTVSKLELIAAVSQEKSIADMLGIDGESLLSDEKCFDELHTLFEEISAGKKGIDFDSFAKHVRKACADKTPRSNRMQEIFNLIDADASGSISKLELVAAMQNNTAVDEFLMPGVDSSRIMDDENLFEKIDGLFEDAAVSSELLCDNVRSWQLPTWNKKVVYLVRHAESMENVRVHAFDRVCCALRAWQRPARGDVLSALRLLCFDLNAPLSSRGERQLSDVKAQLQGAGFMDQALPELLVFSPLVRAERTGEVLFGSEVPIRQAMPGIVERTPREACCCPQNFEERVQHFKEWLAGIPQTRVLVVAHCQFFSKLLGKDFGLDRYLSNAEVKRCIFDPQTEVFDELTTLFLPEAIAGGKKRFTYYDFEKYFRKAVVAATPRPPSNMNRSSTRVFIIGPGFGNQINPRQSRMVEAAGYQIRWCFNVPNPEIPNFPVEPYLGQIKMEMDQFQPHVVVGASKGGVYIVGLWERYMWRGPTVLINAHPMCNRLPQEANVAMAVGSNDEVYPISRAELEVLMNTGGQNKTFIYWTADSGRLPSGQISRQGDTHNQESLLHHDVLPRLIDAVLCKEGPEIHFHRTWKERLSVPRNEAELWLGFSPQEVTRLWSTNGYSSSGHLFDVQPGTEEFRMVNAAFKALPMEQQAYILSPPEMWAPVRALRIQRVENGPQGDASWKPYYKSLGRPLAQTPDAADGVSLFFVFPFPDSGSARLGSTMWFGEGNRTPRCLGAGVGKENVCVFEEAPPKKEAGLREENARG
;
A
#
# COMPACT_ATOMS: atom_id res chain seq x y z
N MET A 1 52.63 47.76 15.45
CA MET A 1 53.26 48.63 16.48
C MET A 1 52.28 48.81 17.66
N SER A 2 52.76 49.38 18.77
CA SER A 2 52.06 49.86 19.99
C SER A 2 50.53 50.12 19.93
N GLY A 3 49.73 49.88 21.00
CA GLY A 3 49.97 49.17 22.27
C GLY A 3 49.39 49.84 23.55
N ARG A 4 49.02 49.01 24.56
CA ARG A 4 48.51 49.37 25.93
C ARG A 4 47.08 49.97 25.94
N ARG A 5 46.26 49.89 27.01
CA ARG A 5 46.49 49.68 28.47
C ARG A 5 45.28 48.93 29.12
N ALA A 6 45.43 48.35 30.31
CA ALA A 6 44.35 47.77 31.15
C ALA A 6 43.96 48.72 32.33
N PRO A 7 42.94 48.43 33.18
CA PRO A 7 43.24 47.66 34.42
C PRO A 7 42.07 46.85 35.09
N GLN A 8 42.44 45.82 35.88
CA GLN A 8 41.88 45.42 37.22
C GLN A 8 40.37 45.07 37.40
N LEU A 9 39.90 44.43 38.50
CA LEU A 9 40.36 43.31 39.37
C LEU A 9 39.16 42.87 40.25
N GLY A 10 39.06 41.60 40.67
CA GLY A 10 38.10 41.20 41.71
C GLY A 10 37.90 39.69 41.84
N ALA A 11 38.06 39.13 43.05
CA ALA A 11 37.90 37.68 43.31
C ALA A 11 37.55 37.39 44.78
N ARG A 12 36.88 36.26 45.05
CA ARG A 12 37.02 35.49 46.32
C ARG A 12 36.43 34.07 46.24
N ARG A 13 36.98 33.22 47.12
CA ARG A 13 36.61 31.82 47.49
C ARG A 13 36.18 31.84 49.00
N PRO A 14 35.79 30.76 49.72
CA PRO A 14 36.41 29.42 49.73
C PRO A 14 35.45 28.22 50.02
N SER A 15 35.96 27.17 50.67
CA SER A 15 35.44 25.79 50.76
C SER A 15 35.59 25.14 52.16
N LEU A 16 34.75 24.16 52.51
CA LEU A 16 34.94 23.03 53.47
C LEU A 16 33.91 21.91 53.07
N VAL A 17 34.04 20.58 53.21
CA VAL A 17 34.99 19.58 53.77
C VAL A 17 34.53 18.88 55.07
N GLY A 18 34.24 17.56 54.97
CA GLY A 18 34.10 16.56 56.06
C GLY A 18 32.68 16.29 56.59
N ALA A 19 32.34 15.14 57.21
CA ALA A 19 32.97 13.80 57.22
C ALA A 19 32.02 12.72 57.84
N SER A 20 32.15 11.45 57.42
CA SER A 20 31.87 10.17 58.13
C SER A 20 30.70 9.99 59.12
N GLY A 21 29.88 8.93 58.93
CA GLY A 21 28.99 8.38 59.97
C GLY A 21 28.42 6.98 59.65
N LEU A 22 28.60 6.00 60.54
CA LEU A 22 28.17 4.60 60.41
C LEU A 22 26.95 4.29 61.31
N ARG A 23 25.95 3.53 60.81
CA ARG A 23 25.33 2.37 61.50
C ARG A 23 24.16 1.73 60.73
N ALA A 24 23.94 0.44 61.03
CA ALA A 24 22.73 -0.37 60.83
C ALA A 24 22.60 -1.30 62.06
N PRO A 25 21.69 -2.30 62.15
CA PRO A 25 20.37 -2.50 61.55
C PRO A 25 19.26 -2.71 62.63
N GLY A 26 18.00 -3.01 62.24
CA GLY A 26 16.92 -3.51 63.11
C GLY A 26 15.54 -3.47 62.40
N THR A 27 14.72 -4.51 62.23
CA THR A 27 14.09 -5.54 63.12
C THR A 27 12.71 -5.13 63.68
N GLY A 28 11.66 -5.91 63.37
CA GLY A 28 10.29 -5.77 63.91
C GLY A 28 9.39 -4.77 63.15
N GLU A 29 8.05 -4.84 63.20
CA GLU A 29 7.15 -5.80 63.85
C GLU A 29 5.79 -5.91 63.12
N THR A 30 5.01 -6.95 63.43
CA THR A 30 3.66 -7.19 62.86
C THR A 30 2.54 -6.40 63.55
N LYS A 31 1.61 -5.80 62.78
CA LYS A 31 0.21 -5.56 63.18
C LYS A 31 -0.71 -5.90 61.98
N LYS A 32 -1.53 -6.97 61.99
CA LYS A 32 -2.74 -7.24 62.81
C LYS A 32 -3.84 -6.17 62.71
N GLY A 33 -4.65 -6.29 61.67
CA GLY A 33 -6.06 -6.68 61.82
C GLY A 33 -7.15 -5.60 61.88
N ARG A 34 -8.25 -5.85 61.16
CA ARG A 34 -9.62 -5.90 61.70
C ARG A 34 -10.56 -6.67 60.77
N ARG A 35 -11.12 -7.78 61.26
CA ARG A 35 -12.41 -8.33 60.80
C ARG A 35 -13.53 -7.67 61.61
N ALA A 36 -14.74 -7.62 61.05
CA ALA A 36 -15.99 -7.37 61.76
C ALA A 36 -17.08 -8.35 61.26
N PRO A 37 -18.20 -8.57 62.00
CA PRO A 37 -19.15 -9.67 61.75
C PRO A 37 -20.08 -9.44 60.54
N GLY A 38 -20.95 -10.36 60.08
CA GLY A 38 -21.83 -11.28 60.84
C GLY A 38 -23.15 -10.57 61.22
N ALA A 39 -24.34 -11.17 61.21
CA ALA A 39 -24.71 -12.60 61.18
C ALA A 39 -26.08 -12.79 60.42
N PRO A 40 -26.82 -13.93 60.51
CA PRO A 40 -27.78 -14.34 59.46
C PRO A 40 -29.27 -14.15 59.78
N GLY A 41 -30.14 -14.42 58.78
CA GLY A 41 -31.58 -14.57 58.95
C GLY A 41 -32.18 -15.68 58.07
N GLY A 42 -32.74 -16.73 58.69
CA GLY A 42 -33.77 -17.57 58.07
C GLY A 42 -35.15 -16.89 58.18
N THR A 43 -36.27 -17.49 57.76
CA THR A 43 -36.64 -18.91 57.67
C THR A 43 -37.91 -19.08 56.80
N ARG A 44 -38.35 -20.33 56.57
CA ARG A 44 -39.62 -20.76 55.94
C ARG A 44 -39.68 -20.50 54.42
N GLY A 45 -39.91 -21.49 53.54
CA GLY A 45 -40.13 -22.92 53.74
C GLY A 45 -41.62 -23.31 53.77
N ARG A 46 -42.09 -23.90 52.66
CA ARG A 46 -43.28 -24.77 52.60
C ARG A 46 -43.00 -25.90 51.61
N SER A 47 -43.49 -27.09 51.95
CA SER A 47 -43.26 -28.34 51.22
C SER A 47 -44.42 -28.70 50.30
N ALA A 48 -44.09 -29.41 49.22
CA ALA A 48 -45.00 -30.31 48.51
C ALA A 48 -44.18 -31.53 48.05
N SER A 49 -44.68 -32.74 48.29
CA SER A 49 -43.98 -34.00 48.00
C SER A 49 -44.37 -34.57 46.62
N PRO A 50 -43.50 -35.36 45.96
CA PRO A 50 -43.75 -35.92 44.63
C PRO A 50 -44.40 -37.32 44.68
N HIS A 51 -45.05 -37.73 43.58
CA HIS A 51 -45.16 -39.09 42.98
C HIS A 51 -46.33 -39.12 41.93
N PRO A 52 -46.44 -40.10 41.01
CA PRO A 52 -45.48 -40.35 39.92
C PRO A 52 -46.19 -40.72 38.57
N SER A 53 -45.40 -41.30 37.63
CA SER A 53 -45.81 -42.08 36.45
C SER A 53 -46.34 -41.34 35.20
N GLY A 54 -46.05 -41.91 34.02
CA GLY A 54 -46.45 -41.32 32.71
C GLY A 54 -45.46 -41.51 31.56
N LEU A 55 -44.92 -42.72 31.33
CA LEU A 55 -44.09 -43.00 30.14
C LEU A 55 -44.96 -43.04 28.87
N SER A 56 -44.57 -42.30 27.84
CA SER A 56 -45.08 -42.48 26.47
C SER A 56 -43.99 -42.18 25.44
N SER A 57 -43.88 -43.02 24.42
CA SER A 57 -42.87 -42.90 23.34
C SER A 57 -43.51 -42.30 22.09
N PRO A 58 -42.81 -41.43 21.34
CA PRO A 58 -43.27 -40.99 20.02
C PRO A 58 -43.14 -42.12 18.97
N PRO A 59 -44.03 -42.18 17.96
CA PRO A 59 -44.08 -43.29 17.01
C PRO A 59 -43.10 -43.13 15.83
N SER A 60 -42.79 -44.27 15.18
CA SER A 60 -42.04 -44.30 13.91
C SER A 60 -42.97 -44.00 12.72
N PRO A 61 -42.58 -43.18 11.73
CA PRO A 61 -43.33 -43.02 10.48
C PRO A 61 -42.98 -44.14 9.47
N THR A 62 -44.00 -44.69 8.82
CA THR A 62 -43.90 -45.84 7.90
C THR A 62 -43.47 -45.42 6.48
N LEU A 63 -42.72 -46.29 5.79
CA LEU A 63 -42.44 -46.15 4.36
C LEU A 63 -43.68 -46.37 3.49
N PRO A 64 -43.97 -45.48 2.51
CA PRO A 64 -44.90 -45.77 1.42
C PRO A 64 -44.16 -46.31 0.19
N MET A 65 -44.44 -47.55 -0.21
CA MET A 65 -44.08 -48.03 -1.55
C MET A 65 -44.97 -47.37 -2.61
N MET A 66 -44.37 -46.75 -3.62
CA MET A 66 -45.04 -46.32 -4.85
C MET A 66 -44.17 -46.72 -6.04
N ALA A 67 -44.60 -47.77 -6.76
CA ALA A 67 -43.96 -48.17 -8.01
C ALA A 67 -44.50 -47.33 -9.17
N ARG A 68 -43.61 -46.87 -10.06
CA ARG A 68 -43.99 -46.40 -11.40
C ARG A 68 -42.91 -46.74 -12.42
N THR A 69 -43.38 -47.13 -13.61
CA THR A 69 -42.57 -47.57 -14.75
C THR A 69 -42.17 -46.37 -15.62
N GLY A 70 -40.97 -46.45 -16.22
CA GLY A 70 -40.41 -45.47 -17.15
C GLY A 70 -39.30 -46.13 -17.99
N PRO A 71 -39.09 -45.74 -19.26
CA PRO A 71 -38.37 -46.57 -20.22
C PRO A 71 -36.84 -46.48 -20.16
N GLN A 72 -36.19 -47.50 -20.73
CA GLN A 72 -34.74 -47.57 -20.89
C GLN A 72 -34.22 -46.48 -21.85
N ALA A 73 -33.15 -45.79 -21.46
CA ALA A 73 -32.24 -45.10 -22.36
C ALA A 73 -30.93 -45.91 -22.45
N GLN A 74 -30.41 -46.11 -23.66
CA GLN A 74 -29.23 -46.94 -23.91
C GLN A 74 -27.94 -46.20 -23.51
N ARG A 75 -27.00 -46.91 -22.87
CA ARG A 75 -25.61 -46.45 -22.74
C ARG A 75 -24.82 -46.88 -23.98
N PRO A 76 -24.06 -46.00 -24.65
CA PRO A 76 -23.01 -46.41 -25.57
C PRO A 76 -21.94 -47.23 -24.82
N SER A 77 -21.39 -48.23 -25.49
CA SER A 77 -20.29 -49.05 -24.98
C SER A 77 -18.92 -48.39 -25.21
N ASP A 78 -17.92 -48.89 -24.50
CA ASP A 78 -16.53 -48.44 -24.51
C ASP A 78 -15.88 -48.42 -25.90
N VAL A 79 -14.96 -47.47 -26.11
CA VAL A 79 -14.02 -47.48 -27.25
C VAL A 79 -12.60 -47.41 -26.67
N ASP A 80 -11.91 -48.54 -26.71
CA ASP A 80 -10.55 -48.70 -26.20
C ASP A 80 -9.54 -48.03 -27.16
N PHE A 81 -8.70 -47.11 -26.65
CA PHE A 81 -7.63 -46.48 -27.42
C PHE A 81 -6.33 -46.48 -26.59
N ARG A 82 -5.44 -47.42 -26.92
CA ARG A 82 -4.06 -47.46 -26.42
C ARG A 82 -3.05 -47.21 -27.55
N PRO A 83 -2.23 -46.15 -27.48
CA PRO A 83 -0.97 -46.12 -28.22
C PRO A 83 0.08 -47.06 -27.56
N PRO A 84 1.10 -47.52 -28.30
CA PRO A 84 2.14 -48.42 -27.77
C PRO A 84 3.09 -47.71 -26.79
N GLY A 85 3.70 -48.49 -25.90
CA GLY A 85 4.45 -47.95 -24.75
C GLY A 85 5.91 -47.58 -25.01
N VAL A 86 6.43 -46.71 -24.15
CA VAL A 86 7.86 -46.44 -23.94
C VAL A 86 8.19 -46.78 -22.50
N SER A 87 9.15 -47.68 -22.27
CA SER A 87 9.54 -48.12 -20.93
C SER A 87 10.51 -47.14 -20.28
N TRP A 88 10.01 -46.32 -19.36
CA TRP A 88 10.85 -45.53 -18.45
C TRP A 88 11.18 -46.34 -17.19
N GLY A 89 12.45 -46.39 -16.83
CA GLY A 89 12.92 -47.11 -15.64
C GLY A 89 12.44 -46.44 -14.34
N THR A 90 12.12 -47.25 -13.34
CA THR A 90 11.69 -46.76 -12.01
C THR A 90 12.88 -46.22 -11.21
N ALA A 91 13.09 -44.91 -11.26
CA ALA A 91 13.85 -44.19 -10.24
C ALA A 91 13.08 -44.18 -8.91
N SER A 92 13.77 -44.02 -7.77
CA SER A 92 13.14 -44.04 -6.46
C SER A 92 12.54 -42.67 -6.11
N TYR A 93 11.44 -42.68 -5.34
CA TYR A 93 10.80 -41.46 -4.85
C TYR A 93 11.72 -40.62 -3.92
N SER A 94 12.73 -41.26 -3.31
CA SER A 94 13.81 -40.59 -2.57
C SER A 94 14.60 -39.61 -3.43
N ASP A 95 14.78 -39.94 -4.71
CA ASP A 95 15.75 -39.28 -5.58
C ASP A 95 15.17 -37.98 -6.16
N ILE A 96 13.84 -37.88 -6.17
CA ILE A 96 13.07 -36.73 -6.66
C ILE A 96 12.92 -35.65 -5.57
N GLN A 97 12.82 -36.03 -4.29
CA GLN A 97 12.74 -35.04 -3.19
C GLN A 97 14.06 -34.30 -2.93
N ALA A 98 15.20 -34.83 -3.36
CA ALA A 98 16.49 -34.16 -3.25
C ALA A 98 16.68 -32.98 -4.22
N ALA A 99 15.84 -32.86 -5.26
CA ALA A 99 15.96 -31.85 -6.32
C ALA A 99 15.02 -30.63 -6.13
N GLY A 100 14.40 -30.49 -4.96
CA GLY A 100 13.34 -29.49 -4.71
C GLY A 100 13.76 -28.19 -4.02
N ASP A 101 14.95 -28.14 -3.41
CA ASP A 101 15.45 -26.98 -2.67
C ASP A 101 16.75 -26.46 -3.30
N ASN A 102 16.62 -25.48 -4.20
CA ASN A 102 17.76 -24.82 -4.85
C ASN A 102 18.41 -23.74 -3.97
N GLY A 103 18.10 -23.69 -2.66
CA GLY A 103 18.79 -22.82 -1.71
C GLY A 103 20.18 -23.34 -1.35
N LEU A 104 21.12 -22.43 -1.07
CA LEU A 104 22.43 -22.80 -0.53
C LEU A 104 22.27 -23.56 0.80
N SER A 105 22.88 -24.74 0.89
CA SER A 105 22.84 -25.57 2.08
C SER A 105 23.55 -24.89 3.25
N GLU A 106 23.24 -25.30 4.49
CA GLU A 106 23.92 -24.70 5.64
C GLU A 106 25.44 -24.88 5.66
N PRO A 107 26.02 -26.04 5.28
CA PRO A 107 27.47 -26.18 5.12
C PRO A 107 28.08 -25.17 4.14
N GLU A 108 27.41 -24.90 3.01
CA GLU A 108 27.89 -23.93 2.02
C GLU A 108 27.82 -22.50 2.58
N LEU A 109 26.68 -22.12 3.19
CA LEU A 109 26.54 -20.82 3.86
C LEU A 109 27.58 -20.63 4.97
N ARG A 110 27.91 -21.67 5.73
CA ARG A 110 28.98 -21.64 6.74
C ARG A 110 30.37 -21.53 6.12
N ALA A 111 30.63 -22.18 4.99
CA ALA A 111 31.88 -22.04 4.26
C ALA A 111 32.07 -20.60 3.73
N ILE A 112 31.03 -20.02 3.11
CA ILE A 112 31.02 -18.63 2.65
C ILE A 112 31.24 -17.67 3.83
N TYR A 113 30.49 -17.84 4.92
CA TYR A 113 30.63 -17.02 6.11
C TYR A 113 32.03 -17.11 6.75
N SER A 114 32.68 -18.28 6.71
CA SER A 114 34.05 -18.45 7.21
C SER A 114 35.13 -17.75 6.38
N LYS A 115 34.81 -17.31 5.16
CA LYS A 115 35.65 -16.43 4.33
C LYS A 115 35.43 -14.95 4.65
N LEU A 116 34.21 -14.60 5.06
CA LEU A 116 33.85 -13.26 5.53
C LEU A 116 34.46 -12.96 6.90
N ASP A 117 34.27 -13.84 7.89
CA ASP A 117 34.82 -13.71 9.25
C ASP A 117 36.31 -14.12 9.28
N LYS A 118 37.16 -13.31 8.64
CA LYS A 118 38.60 -13.55 8.50
C LYS A 118 39.30 -13.62 9.87
N ASN A 119 38.81 -12.88 10.86
CA ASN A 119 39.37 -12.88 12.22
C ASN A 119 38.81 -14.00 13.13
N LYS A 120 37.71 -14.66 12.74
CA LYS A 120 37.06 -15.79 13.42
C LYS A 120 36.46 -15.47 14.80
N ASN A 121 35.90 -14.27 14.99
CA ASN A 121 35.22 -13.91 16.24
C ASN A 121 33.74 -14.34 16.30
N GLY A 122 33.18 -14.83 15.20
CA GLY A 122 31.77 -15.18 15.05
C GLY A 122 30.92 -14.08 14.41
N THR A 123 31.48 -12.90 14.12
CA THR A 123 30.79 -11.78 13.46
C THR A 123 31.65 -11.11 12.37
N VAL A 124 31.04 -10.82 11.23
CA VAL A 124 31.66 -10.13 10.09
C VAL A 124 31.56 -8.62 10.28
N SER A 125 32.69 -7.91 10.34
CA SER A 125 32.71 -6.45 10.37
C SER A 125 32.50 -5.83 8.98
N LYS A 126 32.09 -4.55 8.92
CA LYS A 126 31.91 -3.84 7.63
C LYS A 126 33.19 -3.84 6.77
N LEU A 127 34.36 -3.72 7.41
CA LEU A 127 35.65 -3.76 6.71
C LEU A 127 35.98 -5.16 6.16
N GLU A 128 35.61 -6.22 6.86
CA GLU A 128 35.78 -7.59 6.36
C GLU A 128 34.84 -7.90 5.20
N LEU A 129 33.59 -7.40 5.25
CA LEU A 129 32.66 -7.49 4.13
C LEU A 129 33.19 -6.76 2.89
N ILE A 130 33.64 -5.49 3.03
CA ILE A 130 34.30 -4.73 1.94
C ILE A 130 35.50 -5.51 1.39
N ALA A 131 36.37 -6.01 2.27
CA ALA A 131 37.58 -6.76 1.90
C ALA A 131 37.30 -8.19 1.39
N ALA A 132 36.05 -8.66 1.42
CA ALA A 132 35.65 -9.93 0.82
C ALA A 132 34.97 -9.71 -0.54
N VAL A 133 34.05 -8.74 -0.64
CA VAL A 133 33.39 -8.37 -1.91
C VAL A 133 34.41 -7.89 -2.94
N SER A 134 35.43 -7.13 -2.54
CA SER A 134 36.53 -6.69 -3.42
C SER A 134 37.62 -7.75 -3.71
N GLN A 135 37.54 -8.95 -3.13
CA GLN A 135 38.55 -10.01 -3.29
C GLN A 135 37.99 -11.33 -3.86
N GLU A 136 36.71 -11.61 -3.65
CA GLU A 136 36.04 -12.81 -4.15
C GLU A 136 34.78 -12.44 -4.94
N LYS A 137 34.87 -12.48 -6.27
CA LYS A 137 33.75 -12.20 -7.18
C LYS A 137 32.50 -13.05 -6.85
N SER A 138 32.67 -14.30 -6.48
CA SER A 138 31.57 -15.19 -6.04
C SER A 138 30.81 -14.71 -4.79
N ILE A 139 31.41 -13.86 -3.95
CA ILE A 139 30.72 -13.21 -2.81
C ILE A 139 29.99 -11.96 -3.31
N ALA A 140 30.60 -11.20 -4.21
CA ALA A 140 30.00 -10.02 -4.87
C ALA A 140 28.72 -10.39 -5.66
N ASP A 141 28.81 -11.38 -6.55
CA ASP A 141 27.70 -11.90 -7.38
C ASP A 141 26.52 -12.42 -6.52
N MET A 142 26.84 -13.06 -5.39
CA MET A 142 25.86 -13.62 -4.45
C MET A 142 25.05 -12.54 -3.75
N LEU A 143 25.75 -11.48 -3.30
CA LEU A 143 25.17 -10.31 -2.64
C LEU A 143 24.55 -9.30 -3.62
N GLY A 144 24.84 -9.41 -4.92
CA GLY A 144 24.30 -8.55 -5.97
C GLY A 144 24.99 -7.18 -6.06
N ILE A 145 26.29 -7.12 -5.79
CA ILE A 145 27.09 -5.89 -5.77
C ILE A 145 28.30 -6.04 -6.70
N ASP A 146 28.67 -5.00 -7.44
CA ASP A 146 29.91 -5.00 -8.21
C ASP A 146 31.13 -4.87 -7.28
N GLY A 147 31.89 -5.95 -7.17
CA GLY A 147 33.14 -6.00 -6.40
C GLY A 147 34.35 -5.40 -7.12
N GLU A 148 34.29 -5.21 -8.44
CA GLU A 148 35.38 -4.63 -9.24
C GLU A 148 35.37 -3.10 -9.15
N SER A 149 34.18 -2.47 -9.19
CA SER A 149 34.04 -1.01 -9.03
C SER A 149 33.99 -0.51 -7.58
N LEU A 150 33.87 -1.39 -6.58
CA LEU A 150 33.56 -1.07 -5.17
C LEU A 150 34.45 0.00 -4.50
N LEU A 151 35.70 0.17 -4.95
CA LEU A 151 36.65 1.16 -4.40
C LEU A 151 36.88 2.37 -5.31
N SER A 152 36.23 2.41 -6.46
CA SER A 152 36.30 3.49 -7.46
C SER A 152 34.96 4.16 -7.76
N ASP A 153 33.84 3.52 -7.43
CA ASP A 153 32.49 4.08 -7.50
C ASP A 153 31.89 4.24 -6.08
N GLU A 154 31.51 5.47 -5.76
CA GLU A 154 30.85 5.87 -4.50
C GLU A 154 29.47 5.19 -4.36
N LYS A 155 28.76 4.98 -5.48
CA LYS A 155 27.44 4.33 -5.47
C LYS A 155 27.53 2.86 -5.05
N CYS A 156 28.47 2.09 -5.60
CA CYS A 156 28.68 0.69 -5.17
C CYS A 156 29.08 0.58 -3.69
N PHE A 157 29.80 1.58 -3.15
CA PHE A 157 30.16 1.63 -1.74
C PHE A 157 28.95 1.90 -0.83
N ASP A 158 28.04 2.80 -1.23
CA ASP A 158 26.81 3.10 -0.50
C ASP A 158 25.77 1.96 -0.60
N GLU A 159 25.72 1.24 -1.72
CA GLU A 159 24.92 0.02 -1.87
C GLU A 159 25.41 -1.06 -0.89
N LEU A 160 26.73 -1.29 -0.80
CA LEU A 160 27.31 -2.20 0.18
C LEU A 160 27.12 -1.72 1.64
N HIS A 161 27.15 -0.41 1.88
CA HIS A 161 26.84 0.14 3.20
C HIS A 161 25.39 -0.15 3.61
N THR A 162 24.45 0.09 2.71
CA THR A 162 23.01 -0.13 2.93
C THR A 162 22.74 -1.60 3.21
N LEU A 163 23.35 -2.50 2.43
CA LEU A 163 23.28 -3.94 2.65
C LEU A 163 23.84 -4.36 4.02
N PHE A 164 24.98 -3.80 4.45
CA PHE A 164 25.56 -4.10 5.76
C PHE A 164 24.60 -3.73 6.90
N GLU A 165 23.93 -2.57 6.83
CA GLU A 165 22.97 -2.14 7.87
C GLU A 165 21.67 -2.98 7.86
N GLU A 166 21.16 -3.43 6.70
CA GLU A 166 20.01 -4.37 6.65
C GLU A 166 20.36 -5.70 7.34
N ILE A 167 21.49 -6.32 6.99
CA ILE A 167 21.87 -7.64 7.50
C ILE A 167 22.25 -7.57 8.99
N SER A 168 22.98 -6.52 9.39
CA SER A 168 23.38 -6.32 10.79
C SER A 168 22.20 -5.93 11.69
N ALA A 169 21.14 -5.32 11.13
CA ALA A 169 20.07 -4.65 11.86
C ALA A 169 20.60 -3.62 12.88
N GLY A 170 21.60 -2.84 12.48
CA GLY A 170 22.27 -1.81 13.30
C GLY A 170 23.29 -2.35 14.32
N LYS A 171 23.68 -3.63 14.21
CA LYS A 171 24.81 -4.20 14.98
C LYS A 171 26.14 -3.75 14.36
N LYS A 172 27.21 -3.73 15.18
CA LYS A 172 28.58 -3.45 14.72
C LYS A 172 29.19 -4.53 13.81
N GLY A 173 28.53 -5.67 13.68
CA GLY A 173 28.93 -6.81 12.86
C GLY A 173 27.72 -7.70 12.57
N ILE A 174 27.80 -8.42 11.47
CA ILE A 174 26.80 -9.40 11.03
C ILE A 174 27.13 -10.74 11.69
N ASP A 175 26.16 -11.37 12.37
CA ASP A 175 26.27 -12.76 12.83
C ASP A 175 25.79 -13.77 11.76
N PHE A 176 26.12 -15.06 11.95
CA PHE A 176 25.82 -16.11 10.97
C PHE A 176 24.32 -16.26 10.70
N ASP A 177 23.47 -16.14 11.72
CA ASP A 177 22.02 -16.31 11.56
C ASP A 177 21.41 -15.12 10.81
N SER A 178 21.86 -13.90 11.09
CA SER A 178 21.57 -12.69 10.30
C SER A 178 21.97 -12.88 8.83
N PHE A 179 23.21 -13.32 8.56
CA PHE A 179 23.72 -13.56 7.21
C PHE A 179 22.93 -14.64 6.48
N ALA A 180 22.82 -15.84 7.06
CA ALA A 180 22.15 -16.98 6.46
C ALA A 180 20.66 -16.70 6.22
N LYS A 181 20.00 -15.94 7.10
CA LYS A 181 18.61 -15.49 6.90
C LYS A 181 18.50 -14.53 5.71
N HIS A 182 19.39 -13.54 5.58
CA HIS A 182 19.34 -12.61 4.45
C HIS A 182 19.70 -13.31 3.13
N VAL A 183 20.75 -14.14 3.07
CA VAL A 183 21.11 -14.86 1.84
C VAL A 183 20.00 -15.85 1.43
N ARG A 184 19.41 -16.61 2.37
CA ARG A 184 18.26 -17.48 2.05
C ARG A 184 17.03 -16.68 1.58
N LYS A 185 16.76 -15.49 2.16
CA LYS A 185 15.73 -14.56 1.66
C LYS A 185 16.06 -14.11 0.23
N ALA A 186 17.26 -13.61 -0.04
CA ALA A 186 17.68 -13.17 -1.37
C ALA A 186 17.63 -14.29 -2.42
N CYS A 187 18.01 -15.52 -2.07
CA CYS A 187 17.87 -16.69 -2.94
C CYS A 187 16.41 -17.09 -3.18
N ALA A 188 15.50 -16.90 -2.20
CA ALA A 188 14.07 -17.16 -2.37
C ALA A 188 13.36 -16.06 -3.17
N ASP A 189 13.75 -14.80 -2.98
CA ASP A 189 13.25 -13.63 -3.72
C ASP A 189 13.77 -13.63 -5.18
N LYS A 190 14.96 -14.21 -5.44
CA LYS A 190 15.46 -14.66 -6.76
C LYS A 190 14.66 -15.86 -7.29
N THR A 191 13.34 -15.70 -7.37
CA THR A 191 12.42 -16.67 -8.00
C THR A 191 12.81 -16.91 -9.47
N PRO A 192 12.45 -18.04 -10.08
CA PRO A 192 12.70 -18.29 -11.51
C PRO A 192 12.14 -17.22 -12.45
N ARG A 193 11.16 -16.42 -12.00
CA ARG A 193 10.59 -15.31 -12.76
C ARG A 193 11.46 -14.04 -12.70
N SER A 194 12.17 -13.80 -11.61
CA SER A 194 13.21 -12.77 -11.50
C SER A 194 14.40 -13.13 -12.38
N ASN A 195 14.86 -14.39 -12.32
CA ASN A 195 15.93 -14.88 -13.21
C ASN A 195 15.56 -14.68 -14.68
N ARG A 196 14.34 -15.07 -15.12
CA ARG A 196 13.88 -14.82 -16.49
C ARG A 196 13.80 -13.32 -16.86
N MET A 197 13.46 -12.43 -15.93
CA MET A 197 13.49 -10.97 -16.20
C MET A 197 14.92 -10.47 -16.40
N GLN A 198 15.88 -10.94 -15.59
CA GLN A 198 17.29 -10.61 -15.75
C GLN A 198 17.89 -11.22 -17.03
N GLU A 199 17.54 -12.46 -17.37
CA GLU A 199 17.92 -13.13 -18.62
C GLU A 199 17.43 -12.33 -19.84
N ILE A 200 16.16 -11.94 -19.88
CA ILE A 200 15.61 -11.12 -20.96
C ILE A 200 16.28 -9.74 -21.00
N PHE A 201 16.52 -9.09 -19.85
CA PHE A 201 17.24 -7.81 -19.81
C PHE A 201 18.65 -7.94 -20.40
N ASN A 202 19.41 -8.95 -19.99
CA ASN A 202 20.77 -9.21 -20.46
C ASN A 202 20.82 -9.64 -21.94
N LEU A 203 19.73 -10.17 -22.48
CA LEU A 203 19.57 -10.47 -23.92
C LEU A 203 19.24 -9.21 -24.75
N ILE A 204 18.90 -8.09 -24.10
CA ILE A 204 18.64 -6.81 -24.76
C ILE A 204 19.84 -5.85 -24.57
N ASP A 205 20.38 -5.72 -23.35
CA ASP A 205 21.55 -4.91 -22.98
C ASP A 205 22.85 -5.51 -23.57
N ALA A 206 22.96 -5.49 -24.89
CA ALA A 206 23.95 -6.23 -25.67
C ALA A 206 25.39 -5.69 -25.55
N ASP A 207 25.56 -4.45 -25.08
CA ASP A 207 26.87 -3.91 -24.67
C ASP A 207 27.19 -4.14 -23.18
N ALA A 208 26.28 -4.76 -22.44
CA ALA A 208 26.35 -5.01 -20.99
C ALA A 208 26.54 -3.74 -20.13
N SER A 209 25.97 -2.61 -20.55
CA SER A 209 26.04 -1.35 -19.81
C SER A 209 25.24 -1.30 -18.50
N GLY A 210 24.37 -2.28 -18.25
CA GLY A 210 23.33 -2.24 -17.23
C GLY A 210 22.12 -1.36 -17.62
N SER A 211 21.98 -0.99 -18.90
CA SER A 211 20.94 -0.07 -19.37
C SER A 211 20.53 -0.24 -20.83
N ILE A 212 19.28 -0.64 -21.08
CA ILE A 212 18.75 -0.87 -22.42
C ILE A 212 18.48 0.45 -23.14
N SER A 213 19.12 0.67 -24.29
CA SER A 213 18.74 1.72 -25.24
C SER A 213 17.59 1.29 -26.17
N LYS A 214 16.91 2.25 -26.81
CA LYS A 214 15.83 1.93 -27.75
C LYS A 214 16.31 1.12 -28.96
N LEU A 215 17.54 1.37 -29.45
CA LEU A 215 18.12 0.60 -30.55
C LEU A 215 18.42 -0.85 -30.15
N GLU A 216 18.83 -1.08 -28.91
CA GLU A 216 19.01 -2.42 -28.35
C GLU A 216 17.69 -3.15 -28.17
N LEU A 217 16.65 -2.48 -27.65
CA LEU A 217 15.31 -3.07 -27.55
C LEU A 217 14.80 -3.51 -28.92
N VAL A 218 14.87 -2.64 -29.93
CA VAL A 218 14.51 -2.96 -31.32
C VAL A 218 15.34 -4.11 -31.88
N ALA A 219 16.67 -4.06 -31.74
CA ALA A 219 17.55 -5.10 -32.27
C ALA A 219 17.32 -6.46 -31.58
N ALA A 220 17.08 -6.48 -30.27
CA ALA A 220 16.80 -7.70 -29.52
C ALA A 220 15.44 -8.30 -29.90
N MET A 221 14.40 -7.48 -30.09
CA MET A 221 13.09 -7.96 -30.57
C MET A 221 13.17 -8.52 -32.00
N GLN A 222 13.96 -7.91 -32.89
CA GLN A 222 14.17 -8.45 -34.24
C GLN A 222 14.97 -9.76 -34.29
N ASN A 223 15.98 -9.91 -33.42
CA ASN A 223 16.93 -11.02 -33.49
C ASN A 223 16.69 -12.14 -32.47
N ASN A 224 15.78 -11.96 -31.50
CA ASN A 224 15.54 -12.93 -30.44
C ASN A 224 14.04 -13.10 -30.13
N THR A 225 13.45 -14.16 -30.67
CA THR A 225 12.03 -14.51 -30.47
C THR A 225 11.65 -14.70 -29.00
N ALA A 226 12.59 -15.04 -28.10
CA ALA A 226 12.29 -15.15 -26.67
C ALA A 226 12.17 -13.79 -25.97
N VAL A 227 12.79 -12.74 -26.53
CA VAL A 227 12.60 -11.33 -26.14
C VAL A 227 11.27 -10.84 -26.71
N ASP A 228 11.02 -11.07 -28.00
CA ASP A 228 9.78 -10.65 -28.68
C ASP A 228 8.52 -11.22 -28.00
N GLU A 229 8.43 -12.56 -27.85
CA GLU A 229 7.32 -13.26 -27.19
C GLU A 229 7.23 -12.98 -25.67
N PHE A 230 8.24 -12.39 -25.04
CA PHE A 230 8.15 -11.90 -23.66
C PHE A 230 7.58 -10.48 -23.57
N LEU A 231 7.93 -9.61 -24.52
CA LEU A 231 7.59 -8.20 -24.54
C LEU A 231 6.23 -7.94 -25.21
N MET A 232 5.94 -8.60 -26.33
CA MET A 232 4.68 -8.48 -27.08
C MET A 232 4.20 -9.87 -27.55
N PRO A 233 3.66 -10.72 -26.65
CA PRO A 233 3.25 -12.08 -26.98
C PRO A 233 2.31 -12.16 -28.19
N GLY A 234 2.65 -13.02 -29.15
CA GLY A 234 1.87 -13.20 -30.39
C GLY A 234 1.95 -12.06 -31.42
N VAL A 235 2.90 -11.14 -31.30
CA VAL A 235 3.26 -10.16 -32.35
C VAL A 235 4.59 -10.58 -32.99
N ASP A 236 4.76 -10.35 -34.29
CA ASP A 236 6.01 -10.65 -35.03
C ASP A 236 6.81 -9.36 -35.24
N SER A 237 7.82 -9.12 -34.41
CA SER A 237 8.65 -7.91 -34.49
C SER A 237 9.79 -8.00 -35.48
N SER A 238 9.95 -9.10 -36.23
CA SER A 238 11.00 -9.21 -37.26
C SER A 238 10.94 -8.06 -38.28
N ARG A 239 9.73 -7.55 -38.54
CA ARG A 239 9.43 -6.48 -39.51
C ARG A 239 9.22 -5.09 -38.90
N ILE A 240 9.62 -4.83 -37.65
CA ILE A 240 9.46 -3.51 -37.01
C ILE A 240 9.97 -2.32 -37.86
N MET A 241 11.08 -2.49 -38.58
CA MET A 241 11.65 -1.43 -39.43
C MET A 241 10.86 -1.19 -40.74
N ASP A 242 9.91 -2.07 -41.08
CA ASP A 242 9.00 -1.96 -42.23
C ASP A 242 7.58 -1.50 -41.85
N ASP A 243 7.20 -1.55 -40.56
CA ASP A 243 5.84 -1.24 -40.06
C ASP A 243 5.86 -0.14 -38.99
N GLU A 244 5.45 1.06 -39.42
CA GLU A 244 5.36 2.27 -38.60
C GLU A 244 4.48 2.07 -37.34
N ASN A 245 3.38 1.31 -37.44
CA ASN A 245 2.47 1.01 -36.32
C ASN A 245 3.13 0.08 -35.28
N LEU A 246 4.08 -0.74 -35.72
CA LEU A 246 4.81 -1.67 -34.87
C LEU A 246 5.98 -0.95 -34.19
N PHE A 247 6.64 -0.04 -34.91
CA PHE A 247 7.62 0.88 -34.34
C PHE A 247 7.00 1.80 -33.28
N GLU A 248 5.81 2.39 -33.51
CA GLU A 248 5.09 3.20 -32.52
C GLU A 248 4.74 2.41 -31.24
N LYS A 249 4.34 1.13 -31.37
CA LYS A 249 4.06 0.27 -30.20
C LYS A 249 5.31 -0.01 -29.38
N ILE A 250 6.44 -0.27 -30.04
CA ILE A 250 7.71 -0.55 -29.37
C ILE A 250 8.34 0.74 -28.82
N ASP A 251 8.01 1.90 -29.40
CA ASP A 251 8.21 3.21 -28.77
C ASP A 251 7.42 3.27 -27.46
N GLY A 252 6.09 3.12 -27.51
CA GLY A 252 5.22 3.14 -26.32
C GLY A 252 5.66 2.16 -25.21
N LEU A 253 6.19 0.99 -25.58
CA LEU A 253 6.77 0.03 -24.65
C LEU A 253 8.09 0.52 -24.02
N PHE A 254 8.99 1.10 -24.82
CA PHE A 254 10.23 1.71 -24.34
C PHE A 254 9.95 2.90 -23.41
N GLU A 255 8.96 3.71 -23.77
CA GLU A 255 8.45 4.86 -23.01
C GLU A 255 7.91 4.44 -21.65
N ASP A 256 6.93 3.53 -21.63
CA ASP A 256 6.32 3.00 -20.41
C ASP A 256 7.35 2.33 -19.47
N ALA A 257 8.39 1.70 -20.03
CA ALA A 257 9.47 1.09 -19.27
C ALA A 257 10.46 2.11 -18.70
N ALA A 258 10.80 3.16 -19.45
CA ALA A 258 11.74 4.19 -19.00
C ALA A 258 11.12 5.19 -18.01
N VAL A 259 9.83 5.50 -18.18
CA VAL A 259 9.06 6.43 -17.36
C VAL A 259 8.55 5.72 -16.09
N SER A 260 9.40 5.70 -15.06
CA SER A 260 8.99 5.37 -13.68
C SER A 260 7.83 6.29 -13.25
N SER A 261 6.61 5.75 -13.27
CA SER A 261 5.38 6.54 -13.49
C SER A 261 4.97 7.54 -12.39
N GLU A 262 5.65 7.57 -11.25
CA GLU A 262 5.37 8.50 -10.14
C GLU A 262 5.60 9.97 -10.54
N LEU A 263 6.50 10.24 -11.49
CA LEU A 263 6.89 11.63 -11.84
C LEU A 263 5.91 12.36 -12.78
N LEU A 264 5.00 11.65 -13.45
CA LEU A 264 4.06 12.24 -14.43
C LEU A 264 2.59 12.05 -14.01
N CYS A 265 2.17 10.82 -13.69
CA CYS A 265 0.74 10.55 -13.43
C CYS A 265 0.23 11.20 -12.14
N ASP A 266 1.04 11.23 -11.08
CA ASP A 266 0.63 11.79 -9.79
C ASP A 266 0.76 13.33 -9.76
N ASN A 267 1.72 13.89 -10.51
CA ASN A 267 1.91 15.33 -10.66
C ASN A 267 0.87 16.03 -11.54
N VAL A 268 0.15 15.30 -12.41
CA VAL A 268 -1.04 15.80 -13.12
C VAL A 268 -2.27 15.86 -12.20
N ARG A 269 -2.34 15.03 -11.15
CA ARG A 269 -3.49 14.95 -10.23
C ARG A 269 -3.49 15.98 -9.10
N SER A 270 -2.38 16.69 -8.89
CA SER A 270 -2.19 17.62 -7.76
C SER A 270 -2.40 19.11 -8.12
N TRP A 271 -3.13 19.41 -9.21
CA TRP A 271 -3.38 20.77 -9.74
C TRP A 271 -4.34 21.63 -8.91
N GLN A 272 -4.51 21.24 -7.65
CA GLN A 272 -5.15 21.97 -6.57
C GLN A 272 -4.65 23.43 -6.52
N LEU A 273 -5.59 24.39 -6.56
CA LEU A 273 -5.33 25.83 -6.41
C LEU A 273 -4.81 26.14 -5.00
N PRO A 274 -3.99 27.19 -4.78
CA PRO A 274 -3.42 27.55 -3.48
C PRO A 274 -4.48 27.94 -2.43
N THR A 275 -4.04 28.18 -1.18
CA THR A 275 -4.82 29.02 -0.25
C THR A 275 -5.08 30.39 -0.88
N TRP A 276 -6.16 31.07 -0.49
CA TRP A 276 -6.53 32.40 -1.01
C TRP A 276 -5.44 33.51 -0.87
N ASN A 277 -4.37 33.24 -0.13
CA ASN A 277 -3.22 34.14 0.01
C ASN A 277 -1.99 33.75 -0.84
N LYS A 278 -1.86 32.49 -1.30
CA LYS A 278 -0.70 31.99 -2.06
C LYS A 278 -0.99 31.98 -3.57
N LYS A 279 0.05 31.87 -4.40
CA LYS A 279 -0.03 31.86 -5.88
C LYS A 279 0.58 30.59 -6.46
N VAL A 280 -0.02 30.00 -7.50
CA VAL A 280 0.68 29.01 -8.35
C VAL A 280 1.59 29.77 -9.29
N VAL A 281 2.85 29.35 -9.36
CA VAL A 281 3.80 29.89 -10.32
C VAL A 281 4.31 28.74 -11.19
N TYR A 282 4.02 28.83 -12.49
CA TYR A 282 4.57 27.92 -13.50
C TYR A 282 5.84 28.55 -14.06
N LEU A 283 6.99 27.94 -13.79
CA LEU A 283 8.29 28.40 -14.23
C LEU A 283 8.70 27.63 -15.48
N VAL A 284 8.92 28.35 -16.58
CA VAL A 284 9.29 27.78 -17.88
C VAL A 284 10.59 28.42 -18.36
N ARG A 285 11.64 27.62 -18.53
CA ARG A 285 12.86 28.07 -19.22
C ARG A 285 12.57 28.07 -20.72
N HIS A 286 13.02 29.07 -21.46
CA HIS A 286 12.87 29.07 -22.92
C HIS A 286 13.47 27.81 -23.59
N ALA A 287 12.96 27.43 -24.76
CA ALA A 287 13.51 26.34 -25.56
C ALA A 287 14.94 26.65 -26.07
N GLU A 288 15.62 25.65 -26.63
CA GLU A 288 17.00 25.81 -27.12
C GLU A 288 17.12 26.94 -28.16
N SER A 289 17.91 27.96 -27.86
CA SER A 289 18.13 29.10 -28.73
C SER A 289 19.44 29.03 -29.51
N MET A 290 19.55 29.82 -30.57
CA MET A 290 20.80 29.99 -31.31
C MET A 290 21.93 30.57 -30.45
N GLU A 291 21.63 31.24 -29.32
CA GLU A 291 22.63 31.59 -28.31
C GLU A 291 23.11 30.36 -27.53
N ASN A 292 22.21 29.47 -27.09
CA ASN A 292 22.60 28.22 -26.42
C ASN A 292 23.49 27.33 -27.32
N VAL A 293 23.17 27.25 -28.62
CA VAL A 293 23.99 26.53 -29.60
C VAL A 293 25.39 27.15 -29.72
N ARG A 294 25.51 28.48 -29.71
CA ARG A 294 26.81 29.20 -29.71
C ARG A 294 27.59 29.00 -28.41
N VAL A 295 26.92 29.02 -27.24
CA VAL A 295 27.54 28.77 -25.92
C VAL A 295 28.08 27.34 -25.85
N HIS A 296 27.28 26.33 -26.17
CA HIS A 296 27.75 24.94 -26.18
C HIS A 296 28.83 24.67 -27.22
N ALA A 297 28.86 25.41 -28.33
CA ALA A 297 30.00 25.39 -29.26
C ALA A 297 31.27 26.01 -28.64
N PHE A 298 31.15 27.12 -27.92
CA PHE A 298 32.26 27.72 -27.16
C PHE A 298 32.78 26.77 -26.07
N ASP A 299 31.89 26.11 -25.33
CA ASP A 299 32.26 25.09 -24.33
C ASP A 299 33.05 23.93 -24.97
N ARG A 300 32.59 23.42 -26.12
CA ARG A 300 33.30 22.38 -26.89
C ARG A 300 34.68 22.86 -27.38
N VAL A 301 34.81 24.11 -27.83
CA VAL A 301 36.10 24.71 -28.20
C VAL A 301 37.02 24.75 -26.98
N CYS A 302 36.54 25.23 -25.82
CA CYS A 302 37.31 25.28 -24.59
C CYS A 302 37.75 23.90 -24.09
N CYS A 303 36.87 22.90 -24.13
CA CYS A 303 37.20 21.53 -23.75
C CYS A 303 38.21 20.88 -24.71
N ALA A 304 38.03 21.04 -26.02
CA ALA A 304 38.99 20.55 -27.01
C ALA A 304 40.39 21.18 -26.81
N LEU A 305 40.47 22.50 -26.62
CA LEU A 305 41.73 23.20 -26.37
C LEU A 305 42.40 22.78 -25.06
N ARG A 306 41.62 22.56 -23.97
CA ARG A 306 42.15 22.00 -22.70
C ARG A 306 42.67 20.57 -22.87
N ALA A 307 42.04 19.78 -23.72
CA ALA A 307 42.46 18.43 -24.08
C ALA A 307 43.56 18.38 -25.16
N TRP A 308 44.11 19.53 -25.56
CA TRP A 308 45.09 19.67 -26.65
C TRP A 308 44.61 19.14 -28.02
N GLN A 309 43.30 18.99 -28.19
CA GLN A 309 42.65 18.57 -29.44
C GLN A 309 42.31 19.77 -30.31
N ARG A 310 42.29 19.56 -31.63
CA ARG A 310 41.92 20.62 -32.59
C ARG A 310 40.38 20.77 -32.63
N PRO A 311 39.81 21.91 -32.23
CA PRO A 311 38.36 22.10 -32.25
C PRO A 311 37.78 22.09 -33.67
N ALA A 312 36.53 21.66 -33.80
CA ALA A 312 35.82 21.62 -35.07
C ALA A 312 35.63 23.04 -35.64
N ARG A 313 35.82 23.20 -36.97
CA ARG A 313 35.73 24.52 -37.64
C ARG A 313 34.36 25.21 -37.42
N GLY A 314 33.27 24.43 -37.41
CA GLY A 314 31.92 24.93 -37.15
C GLY A 314 31.73 25.45 -35.73
N ASP A 315 32.34 24.79 -34.74
CA ASP A 315 32.29 25.23 -33.35
C ASP A 315 33.12 26.51 -33.14
N VAL A 316 34.32 26.59 -33.73
CA VAL A 316 35.14 27.83 -33.68
C VAL A 316 34.41 29.01 -34.33
N LEU A 317 33.76 28.83 -35.48
CA LEU A 317 32.99 29.89 -36.13
C LEU A 317 31.76 30.32 -35.29
N SER A 318 31.14 29.37 -34.59
CA SER A 318 29.98 29.63 -33.72
C SER A 318 30.38 30.32 -32.41
N ALA A 319 31.53 29.93 -31.84
CA ALA A 319 32.16 30.57 -30.70
C ALA A 319 32.59 32.02 -31.00
N LEU A 320 33.17 32.28 -32.18
CA LEU A 320 33.49 33.64 -32.61
C LEU A 320 32.24 34.52 -32.78
N ARG A 321 31.12 33.94 -33.23
CA ARG A 321 29.82 34.64 -33.32
C ARG A 321 29.19 34.94 -31.95
N LEU A 322 29.60 34.27 -30.87
CA LEU A 322 29.16 34.60 -29.50
C LEU A 322 29.72 35.96 -29.05
N LEU A 323 30.93 36.32 -29.50
CA LEU A 323 31.58 37.61 -29.22
C LEU A 323 30.90 38.81 -29.93
N CYS A 324 29.92 38.56 -30.81
CA CYS A 324 29.13 39.61 -31.47
C CYS A 324 27.94 40.11 -30.63
N PHE A 325 27.73 39.59 -29.41
CA PHE A 325 26.77 40.07 -28.41
C PHE A 325 25.31 40.23 -28.89
N ASP A 326 24.87 39.39 -29.83
CA ASP A 326 23.47 39.18 -30.18
C ASP A 326 22.76 38.42 -29.04
N LEU A 327 22.38 39.17 -27.99
CA LEU A 327 21.63 38.70 -26.82
C LEU A 327 20.18 38.33 -27.16
N ASN A 328 19.65 38.78 -28.30
CA ASN A 328 18.26 38.57 -28.71
C ASN A 328 18.09 37.40 -29.69
N ALA A 329 18.98 36.40 -29.60
CA ALA A 329 19.01 35.27 -30.51
C ALA A 329 17.67 34.49 -30.51
N PRO A 330 17.16 34.09 -31.70
CA PRO A 330 15.93 33.32 -31.83
C PRO A 330 16.12 31.86 -31.42
N LEU A 331 15.03 31.09 -31.45
CA LEU A 331 15.06 29.64 -31.22
C LEU A 331 15.84 28.88 -32.31
N SER A 332 16.37 27.71 -31.94
CA SER A 332 16.96 26.74 -32.86
C SER A 332 15.88 25.81 -33.44
N SER A 333 16.21 25.04 -34.48
CA SER A 333 15.34 23.98 -35.02
C SER A 333 15.20 22.75 -34.10
N ARG A 334 15.99 22.67 -33.01
CA ARG A 334 15.68 21.79 -31.88
C ARG A 334 14.73 22.50 -30.91
N GLY A 335 14.94 23.79 -30.64
CA GLY A 335 14.06 24.59 -29.79
C GLY A 335 12.60 24.59 -30.24
N GLU A 336 12.29 24.86 -31.51
CA GLU A 336 10.90 24.81 -32.01
C GLU A 336 10.29 23.39 -31.91
N ARG A 337 11.08 22.31 -32.00
CA ARG A 337 10.60 20.93 -31.73
C ARG A 337 10.30 20.72 -30.25
N GLN A 338 11.21 21.09 -29.35
CA GLN A 338 10.99 21.06 -27.90
C GLN A 338 9.68 21.77 -27.49
N LEU A 339 9.29 22.85 -28.19
CA LEU A 339 8.01 23.51 -27.97
C LEU A 339 6.80 22.74 -28.51
N SER A 340 6.93 22.08 -29.67
CA SER A 340 5.91 21.17 -30.19
C SER A 340 5.67 20.00 -29.22
N ASP A 341 6.75 19.40 -28.72
CA ASP A 341 6.73 18.21 -27.87
C ASP A 341 6.10 18.53 -26.50
N VAL A 342 6.46 19.66 -25.87
CA VAL A 342 5.83 20.12 -24.62
C VAL A 342 4.40 20.58 -24.84
N LYS A 343 4.07 21.18 -25.99
CA LYS A 343 2.67 21.54 -26.30
C LYS A 343 1.78 20.30 -26.40
N ALA A 344 2.25 19.24 -27.05
CA ALA A 344 1.55 17.96 -27.12
C ALA A 344 1.33 17.35 -25.72
N GLN A 345 2.36 17.38 -24.84
CA GLN A 345 2.22 16.93 -23.45
C GLN A 345 1.21 17.77 -22.66
N LEU A 346 1.28 19.10 -22.74
CA LEU A 346 0.34 20.01 -22.07
C LEU A 346 -1.11 19.77 -22.52
N GLN A 347 -1.33 19.52 -23.82
CA GLN A 347 -2.65 19.22 -24.37
C GLN A 347 -3.13 17.82 -23.95
N GLY A 348 -2.29 16.79 -24.05
CA GLY A 348 -2.63 15.42 -23.63
C GLY A 348 -2.92 15.27 -22.13
N ALA A 349 -2.32 16.11 -21.30
CA ALA A 349 -2.60 16.19 -19.86
C ALA A 349 -3.82 17.07 -19.50
N GLY A 350 -4.46 17.74 -20.46
CA GLY A 350 -5.58 18.67 -20.21
C GLY A 350 -5.17 19.94 -19.44
N PHE A 351 -3.91 20.38 -19.56
CA PHE A 351 -3.38 21.54 -18.82
C PHE A 351 -4.13 22.83 -19.16
N MET A 352 -4.50 23.01 -20.42
CA MET A 352 -5.22 24.22 -20.88
C MET A 352 -6.64 24.30 -20.34
N ASP A 353 -7.27 23.17 -19.99
CA ASP A 353 -8.64 23.13 -19.46
C ASP A 353 -8.67 23.30 -17.94
N GLN A 354 -7.71 22.70 -17.23
CA GLN A 354 -7.74 22.58 -15.77
C GLN A 354 -6.81 23.58 -15.05
N ALA A 355 -5.65 23.89 -15.63
CA ALA A 355 -4.54 24.57 -14.94
C ALA A 355 -4.22 25.97 -15.50
N LEU A 356 -4.96 26.41 -16.51
CA LEU A 356 -4.72 27.61 -17.34
C LEU A 356 -4.24 28.84 -16.53
N PRO A 357 -3.08 29.42 -16.86
CA PRO A 357 -2.59 30.65 -16.22
C PRO A 357 -3.50 31.87 -16.50
N GLU A 358 -3.62 32.74 -15.51
CA GLU A 358 -4.33 34.02 -15.63
C GLU A 358 -3.43 35.13 -16.24
N LEU A 359 -2.11 34.96 -16.12
CA LEU A 359 -1.09 35.89 -16.58
C LEU A 359 0.15 35.15 -17.09
N LEU A 360 0.57 35.47 -18.31
CA LEU A 360 1.84 35.05 -18.92
C LEU A 360 2.83 36.22 -18.86
N VAL A 361 3.80 36.11 -17.97
CA VAL A 361 4.97 36.99 -17.85
C VAL A 361 6.12 36.39 -18.65
N PHE A 362 6.79 37.18 -19.46
CA PHE A 362 7.93 36.69 -20.24
C PHE A 362 9.08 37.69 -20.32
N SER A 363 10.31 37.17 -20.42
CA SER A 363 11.48 37.99 -20.73
C SER A 363 11.34 38.59 -22.14
N PRO A 364 11.67 39.87 -22.36
CA PRO A 364 11.57 40.55 -23.67
C PRO A 364 12.59 40.07 -24.72
N LEU A 365 13.28 38.95 -24.49
CA LEU A 365 14.13 38.31 -25.49
C LEU A 365 13.30 37.32 -26.30
N VAL A 366 13.40 37.39 -27.63
CA VAL A 366 12.53 36.70 -28.62
C VAL A 366 12.37 35.21 -28.33
N ARG A 367 13.42 34.52 -27.87
CA ARG A 367 13.35 33.10 -27.48
C ARG A 367 12.37 32.79 -26.34
N ALA A 368 12.23 33.69 -25.37
CA ALA A 368 11.33 33.53 -24.23
C ALA A 368 9.89 33.94 -24.60
N GLU A 369 9.74 35.06 -25.29
CA GLU A 369 8.46 35.48 -25.90
C GLU A 369 7.87 34.36 -26.79
N ARG A 370 8.67 33.83 -27.72
CA ARG A 370 8.29 32.74 -28.62
C ARG A 370 7.98 31.44 -27.87
N THR A 371 8.70 31.12 -26.80
CA THR A 371 8.38 29.95 -25.96
C THR A 371 7.01 30.10 -25.31
N GLY A 372 6.70 31.27 -24.73
CA GLY A 372 5.38 31.55 -24.16
C GLY A 372 4.27 31.56 -25.20
N GLU A 373 4.54 32.11 -26.38
CA GLU A 373 3.61 32.17 -27.51
C GLU A 373 3.23 30.78 -28.03
N VAL A 374 4.20 29.92 -28.36
CA VAL A 374 3.92 28.61 -28.96
C VAL A 374 3.18 27.72 -27.97
N LEU A 375 3.60 27.69 -26.70
CA LEU A 375 3.00 26.82 -25.70
C LEU A 375 1.62 27.31 -25.25
N PHE A 376 1.43 28.60 -24.98
CA PHE A 376 0.26 29.13 -24.26
C PHE A 376 -0.40 30.38 -24.89
N GLY A 377 0.09 30.85 -26.04
CA GLY A 377 -0.04 32.25 -26.45
C GLY A 377 -1.44 32.78 -26.76
N SER A 378 -2.37 31.95 -27.21
CA SER A 378 -3.77 32.32 -27.47
C SER A 378 -4.68 32.13 -26.26
N GLU A 379 -4.32 31.23 -25.35
CA GLU A 379 -5.21 30.77 -24.27
C GLU A 379 -5.08 31.64 -23.00
N VAL A 380 -3.89 32.19 -22.72
CA VAL A 380 -3.64 33.00 -21.52
C VAL A 380 -4.11 34.46 -21.73
N PRO A 381 -5.12 34.97 -21.00
CA PRO A 381 -5.78 36.24 -21.35
C PRO A 381 -4.92 37.49 -21.19
N ILE A 382 -3.93 37.47 -20.29
CA ILE A 382 -3.06 38.62 -20.01
C ILE A 382 -1.62 38.22 -20.31
N ARG A 383 -0.95 38.97 -21.19
CA ARG A 383 0.44 38.73 -21.62
C ARG A 383 1.28 39.98 -21.35
N GLN A 384 2.39 39.82 -20.62
CA GLN A 384 3.24 40.94 -20.18
C GLN A 384 4.73 40.64 -20.36
N ALA A 385 5.39 41.41 -21.22
CA ALA A 385 6.85 41.43 -21.29
C ALA A 385 7.43 42.15 -20.06
N MET A 386 8.46 41.57 -19.43
CA MET A 386 9.05 42.11 -18.21
C MET A 386 10.59 42.26 -18.32
N PRO A 387 11.12 43.50 -18.45
CA PRO A 387 12.56 43.74 -18.52
C PRO A 387 13.35 43.24 -17.31
N GLY A 388 12.73 43.13 -16.13
CA GLY A 388 13.36 42.63 -14.91
C GLY A 388 13.86 41.19 -14.99
N ILE A 389 13.25 40.33 -15.83
CA ILE A 389 13.50 38.87 -15.85
C ILE A 389 14.40 38.39 -17.00
N VAL A 390 15.13 39.29 -17.66
CA VAL A 390 16.17 38.92 -18.63
C VAL A 390 17.32 38.15 -17.97
N GLU A 391 18.01 37.29 -18.72
CA GLU A 391 19.16 36.53 -18.20
C GLU A 391 20.25 37.46 -17.66
N ARG A 392 21.07 36.95 -16.73
CA ARG A 392 22.20 37.70 -16.16
C ARG A 392 23.21 38.09 -17.25
N THR A 393 23.46 39.38 -17.41
CA THR A 393 24.43 39.88 -18.40
C THR A 393 25.88 39.67 -17.91
N PRO A 394 26.88 39.62 -18.82
CA PRO A 394 28.30 39.58 -18.42
C PRO A 394 28.72 40.76 -17.53
N ARG A 395 28.09 41.93 -17.66
CA ARG A 395 28.34 43.10 -16.80
C ARG A 395 27.84 42.88 -15.37
N GLU A 396 26.71 42.22 -15.18
CA GLU A 396 26.20 41.80 -13.87
C GLU A 396 26.94 40.57 -13.32
N ALA A 397 27.61 39.79 -14.16
CA ALA A 397 28.52 38.73 -13.74
C ALA A 397 29.83 39.31 -13.16
N CYS A 398 30.45 40.29 -13.83
CA CYS A 398 31.80 40.76 -13.50
C CYS A 398 31.87 42.05 -12.67
N CYS A 399 30.94 43.01 -12.87
CA CYS A 399 31.11 44.37 -12.36
C CYS A 399 30.03 44.81 -11.36
N CYS A 400 28.79 44.34 -11.55
CA CYS A 400 27.62 44.83 -10.83
C CYS A 400 26.69 43.68 -10.39
N PRO A 401 27.12 42.79 -9.47
CA PRO A 401 26.30 41.63 -9.06
C PRO A 401 25.04 42.05 -8.31
N GLN A 402 25.10 43.11 -7.50
CA GLN A 402 23.99 43.65 -6.70
C GLN A 402 22.76 43.95 -7.57
N ASN A 403 22.95 44.59 -8.72
CA ASN A 403 21.87 44.90 -9.68
C ASN A 403 21.07 43.67 -10.12
N PHE A 404 21.69 42.48 -10.22
CA PHE A 404 20.97 41.26 -10.56
C PHE A 404 20.16 40.71 -9.39
N GLU A 405 20.65 40.88 -8.16
CA GLU A 405 19.91 40.52 -6.95
C GLU A 405 18.73 41.48 -6.73
N GLU A 406 18.93 42.77 -6.96
CA GLU A 406 17.90 43.83 -6.98
C GLU A 406 16.81 43.53 -8.04
N ARG A 407 17.18 43.11 -9.27
CA ARG A 407 16.20 42.70 -10.30
C ARG A 407 15.36 41.50 -9.88
N VAL A 408 15.97 40.51 -9.23
CA VAL A 408 15.27 39.30 -8.74
C VAL A 408 14.37 39.62 -7.55
N GLN A 409 14.83 40.48 -6.64
CA GLN A 409 14.05 40.93 -5.49
C GLN A 409 12.85 41.79 -5.92
N HIS A 410 13.06 42.75 -6.83
CA HIS A 410 11.97 43.54 -7.39
C HIS A 410 10.93 42.70 -8.14
N PHE A 411 11.35 41.58 -8.75
CA PHE A 411 10.41 40.62 -9.34
C PHE A 411 9.56 39.91 -8.28
N LYS A 412 10.11 39.58 -7.10
CA LYS A 412 9.33 39.00 -5.98
C LYS A 412 8.31 39.98 -5.43
N GLU A 413 8.72 41.22 -5.17
CA GLU A 413 7.84 42.31 -4.72
C GLU A 413 6.68 42.54 -5.70
N TRP A 414 6.99 42.59 -7.00
CA TRP A 414 5.99 42.69 -8.06
C TRP A 414 5.06 41.47 -8.12
N LEU A 415 5.61 40.26 -8.03
CA LEU A 415 4.87 39.00 -8.03
C LEU A 415 3.95 38.87 -6.81
N ALA A 416 4.32 39.45 -5.67
CA ALA A 416 3.47 39.57 -4.50
C ALA A 416 2.32 40.57 -4.70
N GLY A 417 2.61 41.72 -5.32
CA GLY A 417 1.66 42.83 -5.51
C GLY A 417 0.58 42.62 -6.57
N ILE A 418 0.74 41.69 -7.53
CA ILE A 418 -0.28 41.44 -8.57
C ILE A 418 -1.49 40.64 -8.06
N PRO A 419 -2.71 40.86 -8.60
CA PRO A 419 -3.92 40.18 -8.14
C PRO A 419 -4.03 38.71 -8.60
N GLN A 420 -3.37 38.31 -9.70
CA GLN A 420 -3.50 36.97 -10.27
C GLN A 420 -2.97 35.87 -9.33
N THR A 421 -3.67 34.74 -9.32
CA THR A 421 -3.39 33.57 -8.48
C THR A 421 -2.65 32.46 -9.24
N ARG A 422 -2.78 32.40 -10.58
CA ARG A 422 -2.04 31.48 -11.45
C ARG A 422 -1.19 32.27 -12.43
N VAL A 423 0.12 32.26 -12.22
CA VAL A 423 1.09 33.06 -13.00
C VAL A 423 2.05 32.13 -13.73
N LEU A 424 2.21 32.33 -15.03
CA LEU A 424 3.19 31.65 -15.86
C LEU A 424 4.35 32.61 -16.13
N VAL A 425 5.58 32.14 -15.88
CA VAL A 425 6.80 32.94 -16.01
C VAL A 425 7.74 32.24 -16.99
N VAL A 426 7.96 32.86 -18.15
CA VAL A 426 8.85 32.34 -19.21
C VAL A 426 10.15 33.14 -19.23
N ALA A 427 11.22 32.55 -18.71
CA ALA A 427 12.49 33.24 -18.48
C ALA A 427 13.71 32.34 -18.72
N HIS A 428 14.81 32.63 -18.01
CA HIS A 428 16.13 32.09 -18.24
C HIS A 428 16.71 31.41 -17.00
N CYS A 429 17.77 30.62 -17.18
CA CYS A 429 18.17 29.65 -16.17
C CYS A 429 18.91 30.25 -14.97
N GLN A 430 19.74 31.27 -15.18
CA GLN A 430 20.40 31.94 -14.04
C GLN A 430 19.41 32.81 -13.27
N PHE A 431 18.43 33.42 -13.98
CA PHE A 431 17.31 34.11 -13.34
C PHE A 431 16.53 33.17 -12.39
N PHE A 432 16.05 32.01 -12.87
CA PHE A 432 15.31 31.08 -12.00
C PHE A 432 16.16 30.51 -10.86
N SER A 433 17.43 30.16 -11.12
CA SER A 433 18.36 29.70 -10.08
C SER A 433 18.54 30.73 -8.96
N LYS A 434 18.56 32.03 -9.29
CA LYS A 434 18.65 33.11 -8.29
C LYS A 434 17.30 33.46 -7.63
N LEU A 435 16.19 33.33 -8.36
CA LEU A 435 14.83 33.56 -7.86
C LEU A 435 14.45 32.58 -6.74
N LEU A 436 14.77 31.30 -6.95
CA LEU A 436 14.45 30.21 -6.04
C LEU A 436 15.47 30.11 -4.90
N GLY A 437 16.75 30.33 -5.21
CA GLY A 437 17.84 30.23 -4.24
C GLY A 437 18.56 28.89 -4.29
N LYS A 438 19.58 28.72 -3.43
CA LYS A 438 20.43 27.52 -3.43
C LYS A 438 19.76 26.32 -2.77
N ASP A 439 18.89 26.56 -1.80
CA ASP A 439 18.41 25.54 -0.87
C ASP A 439 17.37 24.59 -1.50
N PHE A 440 16.93 24.88 -2.73
CA PHE A 440 15.96 24.08 -3.51
C PHE A 440 16.55 22.90 -4.29
N GLY A 441 17.76 22.43 -3.94
CA GLY A 441 18.36 21.26 -4.58
C GLY A 441 18.59 21.41 -6.10
N LEU A 442 18.73 22.64 -6.59
CA LEU A 442 18.97 22.95 -8.01
C LEU A 442 20.42 22.70 -8.43
N ASP A 443 20.98 21.56 -8.00
CA ASP A 443 22.21 20.97 -8.55
C ASP A 443 22.04 20.60 -10.02
N ARG A 444 20.78 20.49 -10.48
CA ARG A 444 20.40 20.46 -11.89
C ARG A 444 19.71 21.76 -12.29
N TYR A 445 20.32 22.45 -13.24
CA TYR A 445 19.70 23.54 -13.97
C TYR A 445 18.38 23.11 -14.62
N LEU A 446 17.36 23.98 -14.58
CA LEU A 446 16.15 23.86 -15.41
C LEU A 446 16.56 23.60 -16.87
N SER A 447 15.97 22.58 -17.50
CA SER A 447 16.23 22.23 -18.91
C SER A 447 15.54 23.22 -19.85
N ASN A 448 16.07 23.38 -21.07
CA ASN A 448 15.38 24.18 -22.11
C ASN A 448 13.94 23.68 -22.25
N ALA A 449 12.93 24.57 -22.27
CA ALA A 449 11.50 24.27 -22.32
C ALA A 449 10.93 23.33 -21.22
N GLU A 450 11.66 23.07 -20.13
CA GLU A 450 11.09 22.42 -18.94
C GLU A 450 10.03 23.31 -18.28
N VAL A 451 8.93 22.69 -17.84
CA VAL A 451 7.84 23.32 -17.09
C VAL A 451 7.84 22.78 -15.65
N LYS A 452 8.13 23.65 -14.67
CA LYS A 452 7.95 23.35 -13.24
C LYS A 452 6.76 24.13 -12.67
N ARG A 453 6.08 23.56 -11.69
CA ARG A 453 5.10 24.21 -10.81
C ARG A 453 5.75 24.40 -9.43
N CYS A 454 5.63 25.58 -8.88
CA CYS A 454 5.84 25.84 -7.46
C CYS A 454 4.70 26.70 -6.93
N ILE A 455 4.62 26.83 -5.62
CA ILE A 455 3.71 27.77 -4.96
C ILE A 455 4.55 28.95 -4.46
N PHE A 456 4.06 30.18 -4.57
CA PHE A 456 4.68 31.39 -4.06
C PHE A 456 3.83 31.99 -2.95
N ASP A 457 4.47 32.47 -1.90
CA ASP A 457 3.83 33.18 -0.78
C ASP A 457 4.12 34.69 -0.85
N PRO A 458 3.13 35.52 -1.23
CA PRO A 458 3.22 36.98 -1.23
C PRO A 458 3.55 37.63 0.12
N GLN A 459 3.38 36.93 1.25
CA GLN A 459 3.65 37.50 2.58
C GLN A 459 5.09 37.30 3.04
N THR A 460 5.77 36.26 2.53
CA THR A 460 7.16 35.92 2.89
C THR A 460 8.13 36.03 1.72
N GLU A 461 7.62 36.20 0.50
CA GLU A 461 8.35 36.19 -0.76
C GLU A 461 9.17 34.91 -1.01
N VAL A 462 8.74 33.82 -0.37
CA VAL A 462 9.30 32.47 -0.48
C VAL A 462 8.52 31.67 -1.53
N PHE A 463 9.25 30.84 -2.27
CA PHE A 463 8.65 29.77 -3.07
C PHE A 463 8.67 28.48 -2.25
N ASP A 464 7.60 27.70 -2.31
CA ASP A 464 7.56 26.32 -1.80
C ASP A 464 8.21 25.35 -2.81
N GLU A 465 8.08 24.05 -2.56
CA GLU A 465 8.65 22.95 -3.37
C GLU A 465 8.36 23.04 -4.89
N LEU A 466 9.34 22.59 -5.70
CA LEU A 466 9.29 22.59 -7.16
C LEU A 466 8.90 21.22 -7.73
N THR A 467 7.63 21.06 -8.07
CA THR A 467 7.13 19.94 -8.87
C THR A 467 7.54 20.10 -10.33
N THR A 468 8.16 19.09 -10.95
CA THR A 468 8.33 19.08 -12.42
C THR A 468 7.05 18.57 -13.06
N LEU A 469 6.48 19.32 -14.01
CA LEU A 469 5.26 18.91 -14.72
C LEU A 469 5.56 18.31 -16.09
N PHE A 470 6.38 18.98 -16.90
CA PHE A 470 6.63 18.60 -18.29
C PHE A 470 8.09 18.82 -18.68
N LEU A 471 8.60 17.93 -19.54
CA LEU A 471 9.97 17.94 -20.05
C LEU A 471 9.96 17.75 -21.57
N PRO A 472 10.63 18.59 -22.37
CA PRO A 472 10.60 18.50 -23.84
C PRO A 472 11.33 17.30 -24.43
N GLU A 473 12.04 16.55 -23.60
CA GLU A 473 12.67 15.30 -23.98
C GLU A 473 12.11 14.18 -23.09
N ALA A 474 10.84 14.30 -22.66
CA ALA A 474 10.10 13.29 -21.88
C ALA A 474 9.76 12.02 -22.67
N ILE A 475 10.13 11.95 -23.96
CA ILE A 475 10.38 10.68 -24.63
C ILE A 475 11.47 9.95 -23.80
N ALA A 476 11.03 8.93 -23.06
CA ALA A 476 11.72 8.16 -22.04
C ALA A 476 12.12 8.95 -20.78
N GLY A 477 11.41 10.05 -20.46
CA GLY A 477 11.75 10.92 -19.33
C GLY A 477 13.16 11.53 -19.42
N GLY A 478 13.70 11.67 -20.64
CA GLY A 478 15.08 12.10 -20.93
C GLY A 478 16.11 10.96 -20.88
N LYS A 479 15.71 9.74 -20.50
CA LYS A 479 16.60 8.58 -20.45
C LYS A 479 16.76 7.95 -21.82
N LYS A 480 17.92 8.15 -22.46
CA LYS A 480 18.28 7.40 -23.69
C LYS A 480 18.45 5.90 -23.48
N ARG A 481 18.60 5.46 -22.22
CA ARG A 481 18.71 4.05 -21.79
C ARG A 481 17.98 3.88 -20.46
N PHE A 482 17.19 2.81 -20.28
CA PHE A 482 16.55 2.48 -19.00
C PHE A 482 17.27 1.33 -18.28
N THR A 483 17.29 1.34 -16.95
CA THR A 483 18.04 0.36 -16.14
C THR A 483 17.25 -0.94 -15.90
N TYR A 484 17.92 -1.99 -15.39
CA TYR A 484 17.21 -3.21 -14.97
C TYR A 484 16.13 -2.92 -13.91
N TYR A 485 16.36 -1.97 -13.00
CA TYR A 485 15.37 -1.56 -12.02
C TYR A 485 14.11 -0.94 -12.66
N ASP A 486 14.29 -0.11 -13.69
CA ASP A 486 13.18 0.48 -14.44
C ASP A 486 12.37 -0.63 -15.16
N PHE A 487 13.09 -1.53 -15.85
CA PHE A 487 12.53 -2.69 -16.55
C PHE A 487 11.74 -3.62 -15.62
N GLU A 488 12.34 -4.04 -14.50
CA GLU A 488 11.68 -4.91 -13.52
C GLU A 488 10.49 -4.22 -12.87
N LYS A 489 10.58 -2.92 -12.55
CA LYS A 489 9.46 -2.14 -11.99
C LYS A 489 8.28 -2.07 -12.98
N TYR A 490 8.55 -1.82 -14.25
CA TYR A 490 7.53 -1.87 -15.30
C TYR A 490 6.92 -3.27 -15.43
N PHE A 491 7.73 -4.32 -15.63
CA PHE A 491 7.19 -5.66 -15.84
C PHE A 491 6.50 -6.25 -14.60
N ARG A 492 6.91 -5.91 -13.37
CA ARG A 492 6.14 -6.26 -12.16
C ARG A 492 4.77 -5.56 -12.15
N LYS A 493 4.69 -4.26 -12.49
CA LYS A 493 3.44 -3.49 -12.58
C LYS A 493 2.52 -4.02 -13.70
N ALA A 494 3.06 -4.20 -14.89
CA ALA A 494 2.36 -4.75 -16.05
C ALA A 494 1.84 -6.17 -15.77
N VAL A 495 2.64 -7.04 -15.14
CA VAL A 495 2.19 -8.38 -14.70
C VAL A 495 1.06 -8.29 -13.66
N VAL A 496 1.11 -7.38 -12.68
CA VAL A 496 0.02 -7.24 -11.70
C VAL A 496 -1.28 -6.75 -12.35
N ALA A 497 -1.20 -5.88 -13.37
CA ALA A 497 -2.36 -5.40 -14.10
C ALA A 497 -2.92 -6.41 -15.12
N ALA A 498 -2.04 -7.14 -15.83
CA ALA A 498 -2.38 -8.01 -16.96
C ALA A 498 -2.49 -9.50 -16.60
N THR A 499 -2.05 -9.93 -15.40
CA THR A 499 -2.37 -11.28 -14.91
C THR A 499 -3.89 -11.38 -14.82
N PRO A 500 -4.54 -12.30 -15.58
CA PRO A 500 -5.97 -12.50 -15.45
C PRO A 500 -6.29 -12.79 -13.98
N ARG A 501 -7.17 -12.00 -13.37
CA ARG A 501 -7.52 -12.13 -11.93
C ARG A 501 -7.74 -13.62 -11.66
N PRO A 502 -6.95 -14.27 -10.78
CA PRO A 502 -7.02 -15.72 -10.63
C PRO A 502 -8.46 -16.08 -10.29
N PRO A 503 -9.11 -16.96 -11.08
CA PRO A 503 -10.54 -17.18 -10.95
C PRO A 503 -10.86 -17.55 -9.51
N SER A 504 -11.78 -16.79 -8.89
CA SER A 504 -12.18 -16.97 -7.48
C SER A 504 -12.68 -18.38 -7.19
N ASN A 505 -13.15 -19.07 -8.24
CA ASN A 505 -13.31 -20.52 -8.31
C ASN A 505 -11.96 -21.27 -8.18
N MET A 506 -11.38 -21.26 -6.99
CA MET A 506 -10.52 -22.34 -6.55
C MET A 506 -11.23 -23.67 -6.75
N ASN A 507 -10.55 -24.67 -7.33
CA ASN A 507 -11.17 -25.97 -7.58
C ASN A 507 -11.26 -26.79 -6.29
N ARG A 508 -12.31 -26.52 -5.49
CA ARG A 508 -12.60 -27.19 -4.22
C ARG A 508 -12.61 -28.72 -4.33
N SER A 509 -13.07 -29.28 -5.46
CA SER A 509 -13.06 -30.73 -5.74
C SER A 509 -11.66 -31.37 -5.80
N SER A 510 -10.62 -30.57 -6.02
CA SER A 510 -9.21 -31.00 -5.95
C SER A 510 -8.53 -30.69 -4.62
N THR A 511 -9.18 -29.92 -3.74
CA THR A 511 -8.59 -29.40 -2.50
C THR A 511 -8.79 -30.36 -1.34
N ARG A 512 -7.67 -30.81 -0.75
CA ARG A 512 -7.65 -31.71 0.41
C ARG A 512 -7.59 -30.94 1.72
N VAL A 513 -8.63 -31.08 2.53
CA VAL A 513 -8.86 -30.42 3.82
C VAL A 513 -8.75 -31.46 4.94
N PHE A 514 -7.77 -31.31 5.82
CA PHE A 514 -7.59 -32.20 6.97
C PHE A 514 -8.07 -31.51 8.24
N ILE A 515 -8.98 -32.15 8.99
CA ILE A 515 -9.73 -31.48 10.04
C ILE A 515 -9.51 -32.18 11.39
N ILE A 516 -8.98 -31.42 12.36
CA ILE A 516 -8.53 -31.94 13.66
C ILE A 516 -9.50 -31.53 14.77
N GLY A 517 -9.89 -32.51 15.58
CA GLY A 517 -10.49 -32.30 16.90
C GLY A 517 -11.97 -32.70 16.98
N PRO A 518 -12.40 -33.36 18.08
CA PRO A 518 -13.77 -33.86 18.24
C PRO A 518 -14.83 -32.75 18.43
N GLY A 519 -14.40 -31.50 18.67
CA GLY A 519 -15.29 -30.36 18.82
C GLY A 519 -15.82 -29.78 17.50
N PHE A 520 -15.13 -30.03 16.39
CA PHE A 520 -15.55 -29.54 15.08
C PHE A 520 -16.32 -30.61 14.31
N GLY A 521 -17.54 -30.29 13.90
CA GLY A 521 -18.33 -31.19 13.05
C GLY A 521 -18.84 -32.43 13.77
N ASN A 522 -19.71 -33.16 13.06
CA ASN A 522 -20.36 -34.46 13.36
C ASN A 522 -20.95 -34.74 14.78
N GLN A 523 -20.25 -34.42 15.87
CA GLN A 523 -20.71 -34.59 17.26
C GLN A 523 -21.35 -33.32 17.85
N ILE A 524 -20.74 -32.14 17.68
CA ILE A 524 -21.25 -30.87 18.26
C ILE A 524 -22.03 -30.07 17.21
N ASN A 525 -21.39 -29.63 16.12
CA ASN A 525 -22.04 -28.84 15.07
C ASN A 525 -21.99 -29.57 13.70
N PRO A 526 -22.88 -30.55 13.45
CA PRO A 526 -22.89 -31.30 12.18
C PRO A 526 -23.28 -30.44 10.96
N ARG A 527 -23.78 -29.20 11.14
CA ARG A 527 -24.03 -28.27 10.03
C ARG A 527 -22.72 -27.75 9.43
N GLN A 528 -21.68 -27.55 10.25
CA GLN A 528 -20.35 -27.15 9.76
C GLN A 528 -19.71 -28.25 8.90
N SER A 529 -19.82 -29.53 9.29
CA SER A 529 -19.40 -30.66 8.43
C SER A 529 -20.10 -30.62 7.08
N ARG A 530 -21.44 -30.59 7.07
CA ARG A 530 -22.23 -30.62 5.84
C ARG A 530 -21.96 -29.43 4.92
N MET A 531 -21.61 -28.26 5.46
CA MET A 531 -21.22 -27.11 4.64
C MET A 531 -19.89 -27.35 3.92
N VAL A 532 -18.86 -27.83 4.60
CA VAL A 532 -17.55 -28.10 3.97
C VAL A 532 -17.66 -29.27 2.99
N GLU A 533 -18.46 -30.30 3.31
CA GLU A 533 -18.77 -31.42 2.42
C GLU A 533 -19.55 -30.95 1.16
N ALA A 534 -20.59 -30.13 1.32
CA ALA A 534 -21.39 -29.60 0.20
C ALA A 534 -20.63 -28.55 -0.66
N ALA A 535 -19.62 -27.88 -0.09
CA ALA A 535 -18.68 -27.04 -0.84
C ALA A 535 -17.75 -27.87 -1.76
N GLY A 536 -17.79 -29.20 -1.69
CA GLY A 536 -17.13 -30.11 -2.63
C GLY A 536 -15.67 -30.45 -2.28
N TYR A 537 -15.20 -30.13 -1.07
CA TYR A 537 -13.84 -30.43 -0.65
C TYR A 537 -13.59 -31.94 -0.47
N GLN A 538 -12.35 -32.39 -0.72
CA GLN A 538 -11.89 -33.69 -0.27
C GLN A 538 -11.52 -33.59 1.21
N ILE A 539 -12.22 -34.29 2.12
CA ILE A 539 -12.09 -34.08 3.57
C ILE A 539 -11.54 -35.34 4.26
N ARG A 540 -10.58 -35.15 5.17
CA ARG A 540 -10.15 -36.17 6.14
C ARG A 540 -10.43 -35.69 7.56
N TRP A 541 -11.29 -36.43 8.26
CA TRP A 541 -11.64 -36.20 9.65
C TRP A 541 -10.66 -36.92 10.61
N CYS A 542 -9.99 -36.17 11.49
CA CYS A 542 -9.14 -36.70 12.55
C CYS A 542 -9.82 -36.51 13.92
N PHE A 543 -10.77 -37.41 14.22
CA PHE A 543 -11.51 -37.44 15.48
C PHE A 543 -10.90 -38.37 16.54
N ASN A 544 -9.97 -39.24 16.15
CA ASN A 544 -9.34 -40.25 17.03
C ASN A 544 -8.21 -39.64 17.88
N VAL A 545 -8.46 -38.48 18.47
CA VAL A 545 -7.55 -37.73 19.35
C VAL A 545 -8.30 -37.39 20.66
N PRO A 546 -7.69 -37.49 21.85
CA PRO A 546 -8.40 -37.23 23.11
C PRO A 546 -8.80 -35.75 23.30
N ASN A 547 -9.60 -35.47 24.34
CA ASN A 547 -9.87 -34.10 24.77
C ASN A 547 -8.62 -33.49 25.46
N PRO A 548 -7.99 -32.44 24.90
CA PRO A 548 -6.76 -31.88 25.45
C PRO A 548 -6.96 -30.96 26.66
N GLU A 549 -8.20 -30.66 27.05
CA GLU A 549 -8.53 -29.83 28.23
C GLU A 549 -8.31 -30.54 29.57
N ILE A 550 -7.89 -31.81 29.57
CA ILE A 550 -7.52 -32.52 30.79
C ILE A 550 -6.29 -31.79 31.40
N PRO A 551 -6.29 -31.43 32.70
CA PRO A 551 -5.15 -30.74 33.30
C PRO A 551 -3.83 -31.49 33.11
N ASN A 552 -2.83 -30.82 32.54
CA ASN A 552 -1.53 -31.38 32.14
C ASN A 552 -1.61 -32.48 31.05
N PHE A 553 -2.58 -32.40 30.13
CA PHE A 553 -2.69 -33.32 29.00
C PHE A 553 -1.40 -33.32 28.13
N PRO A 554 -0.74 -34.49 27.94
CA PRO A 554 0.41 -34.59 27.05
C PRO A 554 -0.05 -34.63 25.59
N VAL A 555 0.29 -33.60 24.82
CA VAL A 555 -0.11 -33.47 23.40
C VAL A 555 0.80 -34.33 22.50
N GLU A 556 2.09 -34.36 22.82
CA GLU A 556 3.15 -35.03 22.05
C GLU A 556 2.86 -36.46 21.58
N PRO A 557 2.33 -37.38 22.42
CA PRO A 557 2.11 -38.77 22.01
C PRO A 557 1.17 -38.91 20.80
N TYR A 558 0.28 -37.95 20.60
CA TYR A 558 -0.74 -37.97 19.55
C TYR A 558 -0.29 -37.24 18.27
N LEU A 559 0.67 -36.30 18.37
CA LEU A 559 1.18 -35.55 17.21
C LEU A 559 1.76 -36.49 16.13
N GLY A 560 2.42 -37.58 16.52
CA GLY A 560 2.94 -38.58 15.58
C GLY A 560 1.85 -39.30 14.78
N GLN A 561 0.73 -39.66 15.42
CA GLN A 561 -0.43 -40.26 14.74
C GLN A 561 -1.08 -39.26 13.78
N ILE A 562 -1.30 -38.02 14.24
CA ILE A 562 -1.90 -36.96 13.43
C ILE A 562 -1.03 -36.68 12.20
N LYS A 563 0.29 -36.56 12.38
CA LYS A 563 1.25 -36.36 11.28
C LYS A 563 1.27 -37.53 10.31
N MET A 564 1.19 -38.78 10.78
CA MET A 564 1.08 -39.97 9.91
C MET A 564 -0.21 -39.95 9.07
N GLU A 565 -1.36 -39.59 9.65
CA GLU A 565 -2.61 -39.44 8.88
C GLU A 565 -2.54 -38.26 7.89
N MET A 566 -1.87 -37.16 8.24
CA MET A 566 -1.60 -36.04 7.33
C MET A 566 -0.66 -36.44 6.20
N ASP A 567 0.38 -37.24 6.46
CA ASP A 567 1.32 -37.71 5.44
C ASP A 567 0.66 -38.71 4.46
N GLN A 568 -0.28 -39.51 4.94
CA GLN A 568 -1.10 -40.38 4.07
C GLN A 568 -2.08 -39.57 3.20
N PHE A 569 -2.62 -38.46 3.72
CA PHE A 569 -3.66 -37.67 3.04
C PHE A 569 -3.11 -36.48 2.22
N GLN A 570 -1.89 -36.02 2.51
CA GLN A 570 -1.24 -34.87 1.88
C GLN A 570 -2.16 -33.62 1.80
N PRO A 571 -2.67 -33.08 2.92
CA PRO A 571 -3.59 -31.94 2.88
C PRO A 571 -2.97 -30.68 2.29
N HIS A 572 -3.80 -29.89 1.62
CA HIS A 572 -3.44 -28.52 1.21
C HIS A 572 -3.66 -27.52 2.36
N VAL A 573 -4.57 -27.84 3.29
CA VAL A 573 -5.00 -26.99 4.40
C VAL A 573 -5.37 -27.85 5.62
N VAL A 574 -5.02 -27.36 6.82
CA VAL A 574 -5.45 -27.94 8.09
C VAL A 574 -6.50 -27.04 8.75
N VAL A 575 -7.60 -27.62 9.21
CA VAL A 575 -8.63 -26.91 9.98
C VAL A 575 -8.67 -27.48 11.39
N GLY A 576 -8.76 -26.62 12.40
CA GLY A 576 -9.03 -27.06 13.77
C GLY A 576 -9.94 -26.07 14.48
N ALA A 577 -11.00 -26.59 15.09
CA ALA A 577 -11.84 -25.77 15.98
C ALA A 577 -11.65 -26.16 17.43
N SER A 578 -11.76 -25.15 18.29
CA SER A 578 -11.76 -25.31 19.73
C SER A 578 -10.51 -26.12 20.18
N LYS A 579 -10.72 -27.17 20.97
CA LYS A 579 -9.79 -28.25 21.33
C LYS A 579 -8.81 -28.67 20.22
N GLY A 580 -9.25 -28.70 18.96
CA GLY A 580 -8.42 -29.05 17.80
C GLY A 580 -7.20 -28.13 17.61
N GLY A 581 -7.31 -26.87 18.03
CA GLY A 581 -6.21 -25.89 17.97
C GLY A 581 -4.98 -26.28 18.80
N VAL A 582 -5.14 -27.03 19.90
CA VAL A 582 -4.01 -27.50 20.73
C VAL A 582 -3.05 -28.37 19.91
N TYR A 583 -3.61 -29.30 19.15
CA TYR A 583 -2.82 -30.20 18.31
C TYR A 583 -2.14 -29.45 17.15
N ILE A 584 -2.80 -28.43 16.59
CA ILE A 584 -2.20 -27.57 15.55
C ILE A 584 -1.01 -26.78 16.10
N VAL A 585 -1.11 -26.22 17.30
CA VAL A 585 0.03 -25.55 17.96
C VAL A 585 1.19 -26.53 18.14
N GLY A 586 0.94 -27.74 18.63
CA GLY A 586 1.97 -28.78 18.75
C GLY A 586 2.59 -29.19 17.40
N LEU A 587 1.79 -29.27 16.32
CA LEU A 587 2.30 -29.53 14.97
C LEU A 587 3.19 -28.38 14.45
N TRP A 588 2.86 -27.12 14.76
CA TRP A 588 3.69 -25.96 14.43
C TRP A 588 5.00 -25.94 15.23
N GLU A 589 4.94 -26.13 16.56
CA GLU A 589 6.12 -26.12 17.45
C GLU A 589 7.12 -27.24 17.12
N ARG A 590 6.64 -28.39 16.64
CA ARG A 590 7.47 -29.51 16.18
C ARG A 590 7.80 -29.46 14.68
N TYR A 591 7.41 -28.39 13.98
CA TYR A 591 7.53 -28.20 12.52
C TYR A 591 6.97 -29.35 11.67
N MET A 592 6.01 -30.10 12.22
CA MET A 592 5.27 -31.16 11.54
C MET A 592 4.21 -30.61 10.58
N TRP A 593 3.81 -29.34 10.75
CA TRP A 593 3.01 -28.58 9.79
C TRP A 593 3.55 -27.15 9.67
N ARG A 594 3.55 -26.60 8.46
CA ARG A 594 3.84 -25.18 8.16
C ARG A 594 2.97 -24.63 7.00
N GLY A 595 1.90 -25.34 6.64
CA GLY A 595 1.00 -24.99 5.55
C GLY A 595 -0.21 -24.16 6.00
N PRO A 596 -1.11 -23.81 5.06
CA PRO A 596 -2.35 -23.07 5.33
C PRO A 596 -3.19 -23.65 6.47
N THR A 597 -3.67 -22.79 7.37
CA THR A 597 -4.47 -23.21 8.53
C THR A 597 -5.69 -22.33 8.77
N VAL A 598 -6.84 -22.94 9.04
CA VAL A 598 -8.00 -22.25 9.61
C VAL A 598 -8.17 -22.66 11.08
N LEU A 599 -8.17 -21.68 11.98
CA LEU A 599 -8.53 -21.84 13.39
C LEU A 599 -9.95 -21.30 13.62
N ILE A 600 -10.76 -22.03 14.38
CA ILE A 600 -12.10 -21.60 14.81
C ILE A 600 -12.12 -21.66 16.34
N ASN A 601 -12.34 -20.53 17.01
CA ASN A 601 -12.13 -20.36 18.45
C ASN A 601 -10.72 -20.81 18.87
N ALA A 602 -9.71 -19.99 18.51
CA ALA A 602 -8.31 -20.30 18.76
C ALA A 602 -8.07 -20.62 20.25
N HIS A 603 -7.64 -21.85 20.55
CA HIS A 603 -7.45 -22.33 21.92
C HIS A 603 -6.44 -21.44 22.68
N PRO A 604 -6.63 -21.15 23.99
CA PRO A 604 -5.75 -20.27 24.78
C PRO A 604 -4.26 -20.66 24.87
N MET A 605 -3.85 -21.82 24.35
CA MET A 605 -2.44 -22.20 24.19
C MET A 605 -1.80 -21.62 22.91
N CYS A 606 -2.60 -21.15 21.96
CA CYS A 606 -2.15 -20.51 20.72
C CYS A 606 -1.66 -19.07 21.02
N ASN A 607 -0.48 -18.96 21.61
CA ASN A 607 0.17 -17.69 21.94
C ASN A 607 1.01 -17.10 20.77
N ARG A 608 1.20 -17.87 19.70
CA ARG A 608 1.99 -17.51 18.53
C ARG A 608 1.48 -18.19 17.26
N LEU A 609 1.55 -17.49 16.15
CA LEU A 609 1.30 -18.00 14.81
C LEU A 609 2.62 -18.20 14.03
N PRO A 610 2.69 -19.15 13.07
CA PRO A 610 3.81 -19.27 12.14
C PRO A 610 3.97 -18.01 11.26
N GLN A 611 5.18 -17.73 10.81
CA GLN A 611 5.49 -16.54 10.00
C GLN A 611 5.46 -16.83 8.49
N GLU A 612 5.62 -18.10 8.14
CA GLU A 612 5.68 -18.63 6.78
C GLU A 612 4.29 -19.05 6.25
N ALA A 613 3.37 -19.44 7.12
CA ALA A 613 2.07 -20.00 6.77
C ALA A 613 0.94 -18.96 6.74
N ASN A 614 -0.05 -19.18 5.89
CA ASN A 614 -1.30 -18.43 5.90
C ASN A 614 -2.22 -18.95 7.00
N VAL A 615 -2.76 -18.07 7.85
CA VAL A 615 -3.65 -18.44 8.96
C VAL A 615 -4.87 -17.53 9.01
N ALA A 616 -6.07 -18.12 8.99
CA ALA A 616 -7.32 -17.42 9.28
C ALA A 616 -7.86 -17.86 10.65
N MET A 617 -8.34 -16.93 11.45
CA MET A 617 -8.91 -17.17 12.79
C MET A 617 -10.36 -16.67 12.84
N ALA A 618 -11.33 -17.57 13.01
CA ALA A 618 -12.73 -17.21 13.27
C ALA A 618 -13.01 -17.26 14.78
N VAL A 619 -13.50 -16.15 15.37
CA VAL A 619 -13.85 -16.06 16.79
C VAL A 619 -15.01 -15.07 16.98
N GLY A 620 -15.92 -15.36 17.92
CA GLY A 620 -17.04 -14.47 18.27
C GLY A 620 -16.86 -13.80 19.63
N SER A 621 -17.47 -12.61 19.79
CA SER A 621 -17.36 -11.83 21.02
C SER A 621 -18.05 -12.46 22.22
N ASN A 622 -18.92 -13.46 21.99
CA ASN A 622 -19.70 -14.15 23.02
C ASN A 622 -19.24 -15.60 23.22
N ASP A 623 -18.01 -15.95 22.82
CA ASP A 623 -17.43 -17.27 23.12
C ASP A 623 -17.33 -17.48 24.64
N GLU A 624 -18.19 -18.37 25.12
CA GLU A 624 -18.39 -18.70 26.53
C GLU A 624 -17.38 -19.74 27.05
N VAL A 625 -16.58 -20.34 26.16
CA VAL A 625 -15.63 -21.43 26.48
C VAL A 625 -14.20 -20.91 26.46
N TYR A 626 -13.80 -20.20 25.39
CA TYR A 626 -12.49 -19.56 25.23
C TYR A 626 -12.67 -18.04 25.04
N PRO A 627 -13.16 -17.30 26.06
CA PRO A 627 -13.33 -15.86 25.97
C PRO A 627 -11.97 -15.17 25.78
N ILE A 628 -11.84 -14.46 24.65
CA ILE A 628 -10.65 -13.69 24.28
C ILE A 628 -11.10 -12.37 23.65
N SER A 629 -10.46 -11.26 24.00
CA SER A 629 -10.80 -9.97 23.38
C SER A 629 -10.23 -9.85 21.97
N ARG A 630 -10.87 -9.04 21.12
CA ARG A 630 -10.35 -8.68 19.80
C ARG A 630 -8.92 -8.14 19.87
N ALA A 631 -8.59 -7.36 20.90
CA ALA A 631 -7.24 -6.79 21.07
C ALA A 631 -6.17 -7.87 21.32
N GLU A 632 -6.50 -8.92 22.07
CA GLU A 632 -5.60 -10.06 22.29
C GLU A 632 -5.43 -10.91 21.02
N LEU A 633 -6.49 -11.09 20.22
CA LEU A 633 -6.39 -11.72 18.90
C LEU A 633 -5.56 -10.88 17.91
N GLU A 634 -5.65 -9.56 17.96
CA GLU A 634 -4.78 -8.66 17.16
C GLU A 634 -3.31 -8.76 17.61
N VAL A 635 -3.03 -8.89 18.90
CA VAL A 635 -1.68 -9.20 19.40
C VAL A 635 -1.20 -10.56 18.87
N LEU A 636 -2.06 -11.58 18.86
CA LEU A 636 -1.75 -12.90 18.29
C LEU A 636 -1.47 -12.83 16.77
N MET A 637 -2.29 -12.10 15.99
CA MET A 637 -2.05 -11.85 14.56
C MET A 637 -0.65 -11.27 14.29
N ASN A 638 -0.22 -10.31 15.11
CA ASN A 638 1.07 -9.62 14.99
C ASN A 638 2.30 -10.54 15.22
N THR A 639 2.10 -11.78 15.68
CA THR A 639 3.20 -12.76 15.82
C THR A 639 3.52 -13.52 14.53
N GLY A 640 2.55 -13.61 13.61
CA GLY A 640 2.64 -14.34 12.35
C GLY A 640 3.20 -13.51 11.19
N GLY A 641 3.00 -13.99 9.96
CA GLY A 641 3.50 -13.34 8.75
C GLY A 641 2.68 -12.11 8.33
N GLN A 642 3.35 -11.05 7.87
CA GLN A 642 2.67 -9.89 7.26
C GLN A 642 1.86 -10.34 6.04
N ASN A 643 0.61 -9.86 5.96
CA ASN A 643 -0.41 -10.24 4.98
C ASN A 643 -0.75 -11.75 4.95
N LYS A 644 -0.24 -12.56 5.89
CA LYS A 644 -0.52 -14.01 5.98
C LYS A 644 -1.53 -14.36 7.06
N THR A 645 -1.80 -13.46 8.01
CA THR A 645 -2.79 -13.67 9.07
C THR A 645 -4.10 -12.93 8.76
N PHE A 646 -5.24 -13.46 9.21
CA PHE A 646 -6.56 -12.81 9.09
C PHE A 646 -7.45 -13.17 10.28
N ILE A 647 -8.27 -12.22 10.74
CA ILE A 647 -9.34 -12.46 11.74
C ILE A 647 -10.70 -12.27 11.09
N TYR A 648 -11.56 -13.27 11.25
CA TYR A 648 -13.00 -13.16 11.11
C TYR A 648 -13.62 -13.02 12.50
N TRP A 649 -13.87 -11.78 12.94
CA TRP A 649 -14.39 -11.47 14.28
C TRP A 649 -15.87 -11.15 14.26
N THR A 650 -16.68 -11.92 14.98
CA THR A 650 -18.12 -11.69 15.09
C THR A 650 -18.49 -10.97 16.38
N ALA A 651 -18.41 -9.65 16.33
CA ALA A 651 -18.85 -8.76 17.40
C ALA A 651 -20.39 -8.71 17.56
N ASP A 652 -20.84 -8.56 18.80
CA ASP A 652 -22.05 -7.81 19.11
C ASP A 652 -22.00 -6.44 18.41
N SER A 653 -23.13 -6.01 17.83
CA SER A 653 -23.37 -4.59 17.61
C SER A 653 -23.40 -3.85 18.95
N GLY A 654 -23.00 -2.57 18.97
CA GLY A 654 -23.30 -1.69 20.10
C GLY A 654 -24.80 -1.72 20.46
N ARG A 655 -25.10 -1.47 21.74
CA ARG A 655 -26.49 -1.27 22.15
C ARG A 655 -27.04 -0.02 21.46
N LEU A 656 -28.29 -0.09 21.03
CA LEU A 656 -29.06 1.05 20.57
C LEU A 656 -29.68 1.80 21.77
N PRO A 657 -30.21 3.03 21.58
CA PRO A 657 -30.91 3.76 22.63
C PRO A 657 -32.11 3.02 23.24
N SER A 658 -32.69 2.05 22.53
CA SER A 658 -33.73 1.14 23.03
C SER A 658 -33.22 0.03 23.97
N GLY A 659 -31.91 -0.02 24.23
CA GLY A 659 -31.23 -1.08 24.97
C GLY A 659 -31.00 -2.38 24.19
N GLN A 660 -31.60 -2.50 22.99
CA GLN A 660 -31.51 -3.65 22.09
C GLN A 660 -30.14 -3.72 21.40
N ILE A 661 -29.77 -4.92 20.96
CA ILE A 661 -28.57 -5.24 20.18
C ILE A 661 -29.04 -5.61 18.78
N SER A 662 -28.53 -4.97 17.73
CA SER A 662 -28.98 -5.13 16.34
C SER A 662 -28.43 -6.37 15.64
N ARG A 663 -27.28 -6.86 16.09
CA ARG A 663 -26.69 -8.16 15.77
C ARG A 663 -25.98 -8.70 17.00
N GLN A 664 -26.35 -9.88 17.46
CA GLN A 664 -25.58 -10.60 18.48
C GLN A 664 -24.33 -11.21 17.82
N GLY A 665 -23.17 -11.09 18.46
CA GLY A 665 -21.94 -11.78 18.10
C GLY A 665 -22.03 -13.27 18.41
N ASP A 666 -21.31 -14.10 17.66
CA ASP A 666 -21.42 -15.54 17.81
C ASP A 666 -20.90 -16.02 19.17
N THR A 667 -21.50 -17.09 19.67
CA THR A 667 -20.98 -17.91 20.77
C THR A 667 -19.95 -18.93 20.25
N HIS A 668 -19.47 -19.84 21.10
CA HIS A 668 -18.50 -20.88 20.72
C HIS A 668 -18.96 -21.76 19.53
N ASN A 669 -20.26 -21.85 19.23
CA ASN A 669 -20.74 -22.63 18.08
C ASN A 669 -20.53 -21.95 16.71
N GLN A 670 -20.17 -20.66 16.67
CA GLN A 670 -19.81 -19.91 15.45
C GLN A 670 -20.84 -20.08 14.31
N GLU A 671 -22.08 -19.69 14.58
CA GLU A 671 -23.23 -19.85 13.67
C GLU A 671 -23.07 -19.08 12.34
N SER A 672 -22.45 -17.89 12.36
CA SER A 672 -22.22 -17.07 11.16
C SER A 672 -21.34 -17.74 10.10
N LEU A 673 -20.49 -18.69 10.51
CA LEU A 673 -19.71 -19.53 9.60
C LEU A 673 -20.60 -20.38 8.68
N LEU A 674 -21.86 -20.61 9.07
CA LEU A 674 -22.88 -21.34 8.32
C LEU A 674 -23.71 -20.44 7.39
N HIS A 675 -23.37 -19.16 7.26
CA HIS A 675 -24.00 -18.24 6.34
C HIS A 675 -23.03 -17.83 5.22
N HIS A 676 -23.57 -17.43 4.07
CA HIS A 676 -22.85 -16.78 2.94
C HIS A 676 -21.53 -17.46 2.53
N ASP A 677 -21.47 -18.79 2.59
CA ASP A 677 -20.30 -19.62 2.26
C ASP A 677 -19.02 -19.23 3.05
N VAL A 678 -19.17 -18.63 4.24
CA VAL A 678 -18.06 -18.02 4.99
C VAL A 678 -16.97 -19.03 5.34
N LEU A 679 -17.31 -20.19 5.90
CA LEU A 679 -16.32 -21.19 6.28
C LEU A 679 -15.53 -21.76 5.07
N PRO A 680 -16.17 -22.18 3.97
CA PRO A 680 -15.46 -22.48 2.72
C PRO A 680 -14.60 -21.33 2.19
N ARG A 681 -15.06 -20.07 2.28
CA ARG A 681 -14.27 -18.90 1.87
C ARG A 681 -13.08 -18.61 2.78
N LEU A 682 -13.13 -18.96 4.08
CA LEU A 682 -11.95 -18.90 4.96
C LEU A 682 -10.91 -19.97 4.60
N ILE A 683 -11.38 -21.14 4.14
CA ILE A 683 -10.50 -22.22 3.63
C ILE A 683 -9.82 -21.80 2.32
N ASP A 684 -10.57 -21.26 1.34
CA ASP A 684 -9.99 -20.74 0.09
C ASP A 684 -9.06 -19.54 0.35
N ALA A 685 -9.39 -18.68 1.31
CA ALA A 685 -8.57 -17.53 1.68
C ALA A 685 -7.16 -17.92 2.16
N VAL A 686 -7.03 -18.92 3.05
CA VAL A 686 -5.69 -19.35 3.52
C VAL A 686 -4.91 -20.09 2.43
N LEU A 687 -5.59 -20.70 1.46
CA LEU A 687 -4.94 -21.32 0.30
C LEU A 687 -4.48 -20.29 -0.75
N CYS A 688 -4.88 -19.01 -0.65
CA CYS A 688 -4.57 -18.02 -1.65
C CYS A 688 -3.19 -17.35 -1.48
N LYS A 689 -2.46 -17.18 -2.58
CA LYS A 689 -1.07 -16.67 -2.59
C LYS A 689 -0.93 -15.19 -2.21
N GLU A 690 -2.01 -14.42 -2.36
CA GLU A 690 -2.10 -12.99 -2.02
C GLU A 690 -2.32 -12.71 -0.52
N GLY A 691 -2.59 -13.76 0.27
CA GLY A 691 -2.93 -13.65 1.69
C GLY A 691 -4.43 -13.76 1.96
N PRO A 692 -4.82 -14.26 3.15
CA PRO A 692 -6.23 -14.54 3.46
C PRO A 692 -7.11 -13.28 3.55
N GLU A 693 -6.60 -12.16 4.08
CA GLU A 693 -7.37 -10.91 4.17
C GLU A 693 -7.75 -10.38 2.78
N ILE A 694 -6.81 -10.34 1.85
CA ILE A 694 -7.01 -9.85 0.48
C ILE A 694 -7.99 -10.75 -0.28
N HIS A 695 -7.85 -12.08 -0.18
CA HIS A 695 -8.79 -13.02 -0.80
C HIS A 695 -10.21 -12.89 -0.21
N PHE A 696 -10.33 -12.80 1.12
CA PHE A 696 -11.64 -12.71 1.77
C PHE A 696 -12.34 -11.38 1.45
N HIS A 697 -11.59 -10.27 1.37
CA HIS A 697 -12.11 -8.98 0.91
C HIS A 697 -12.50 -9.00 -0.58
N ARG A 698 -11.73 -9.63 -1.48
CA ARG A 698 -12.13 -9.78 -2.90
C ARG A 698 -13.44 -10.55 -3.03
N THR A 699 -13.52 -11.72 -2.40
CA THR A 699 -14.72 -12.58 -2.45
C THR A 699 -15.92 -12.00 -1.66
N TRP A 700 -15.74 -10.89 -0.93
CA TRP A 700 -16.86 -10.13 -0.38
C TRP A 700 -17.57 -9.32 -1.48
N LYS A 701 -16.81 -8.68 -2.38
CA LYS A 701 -17.37 -7.83 -3.45
C LYS A 701 -18.27 -8.62 -4.41
N GLU A 702 -17.96 -9.90 -4.62
CA GLU A 702 -18.77 -10.85 -5.41
C GLU A 702 -20.18 -11.12 -4.80
N ARG A 703 -20.43 -10.67 -3.56
CA ARG A 703 -21.71 -10.81 -2.83
C ARG A 703 -22.43 -9.47 -2.60
N LEU A 704 -21.77 -8.36 -2.94
CA LEU A 704 -22.40 -7.05 -2.96
C LEU A 704 -23.31 -6.95 -4.20
N SER A 705 -24.48 -6.34 -4.06
CA SER A 705 -25.37 -6.13 -5.21
C SER A 705 -24.74 -5.18 -6.23
N VAL A 706 -25.14 -5.30 -7.50
CA VAL A 706 -24.57 -4.49 -8.60
C VAL A 706 -24.56 -2.98 -8.28
N PRO A 707 -25.63 -2.35 -7.73
CA PRO A 707 -25.60 -0.93 -7.37
C PRO A 707 -24.61 -0.58 -6.26
N ARG A 708 -24.31 -1.50 -5.33
CA ARG A 708 -23.25 -1.31 -4.32
C ARG A 708 -21.87 -1.37 -4.97
N ASN A 709 -21.64 -2.35 -5.84
CA ASN A 709 -20.36 -2.52 -6.55
C ASN A 709 -20.07 -1.34 -7.48
N GLU A 710 -21.06 -0.86 -8.24
CA GLU A 710 -20.95 0.35 -9.07
C GLU A 710 -20.62 1.59 -8.23
N ALA A 711 -21.32 1.77 -7.11
CA ALA A 711 -21.09 2.91 -6.22
C ALA A 711 -19.72 2.87 -5.54
N GLU A 712 -19.27 1.72 -5.04
CA GLU A 712 -17.92 1.59 -4.48
C GLU A 712 -16.82 1.76 -5.54
N LEU A 713 -17.00 1.19 -6.73
CA LEU A 713 -16.05 1.35 -7.85
C LEU A 713 -15.95 2.82 -8.28
N TRP A 714 -17.07 3.56 -8.26
CA TRP A 714 -17.05 5.01 -8.53
C TRP A 714 -16.36 5.78 -7.40
N LEU A 715 -16.66 5.48 -6.12
CA LEU A 715 -16.06 6.17 -4.97
C LEU A 715 -14.55 5.93 -4.86
N GLY A 716 -14.06 4.76 -5.30
CA GLY A 716 -12.66 4.35 -5.24
C GLY A 716 -12.38 3.37 -4.09
N PHE A 717 -11.25 2.67 -4.20
CA PHE A 717 -10.80 1.66 -3.23
C PHE A 717 -9.50 2.05 -2.51
N SER A 718 -9.06 3.30 -2.68
CA SER A 718 -7.87 3.88 -2.06
C SER A 718 -8.11 5.34 -1.66
N PRO A 719 -7.42 5.87 -0.63
CA PRO A 719 -7.47 7.30 -0.31
C PRO A 719 -7.15 8.20 -1.51
N GLN A 720 -6.20 7.77 -2.35
CA GLN A 720 -5.74 8.48 -3.54
C GLN A 720 -6.78 8.55 -4.66
N GLU A 721 -7.73 7.62 -4.72
CA GLU A 721 -8.90 7.71 -5.62
C GLU A 721 -9.97 8.63 -5.04
N VAL A 722 -10.11 8.69 -3.70
CA VAL A 722 -11.09 9.55 -3.02
C VAL A 722 -10.70 11.03 -3.02
N THR A 723 -9.40 11.39 -3.09
CA THR A 723 -8.98 12.80 -3.18
C THR A 723 -9.55 13.54 -4.40
N ARG A 724 -9.91 12.82 -5.48
CA ARG A 724 -10.61 13.40 -6.65
C ARG A 724 -11.99 13.99 -6.33
N LEU A 725 -12.55 13.66 -5.16
CA LEU A 725 -13.85 14.14 -4.67
C LEU A 725 -13.69 15.34 -3.72
N TRP A 726 -12.48 15.64 -3.26
CA TRP A 726 -12.25 16.66 -2.23
C TRP A 726 -12.56 18.06 -2.77
N SER A 727 -13.24 18.88 -1.95
CA SER A 727 -13.60 20.26 -2.28
C SER A 727 -12.62 21.27 -1.70
N THR A 728 -11.91 20.91 -0.62
CA THR A 728 -10.66 21.57 -0.27
C THR A 728 -9.53 21.00 -1.11
N ASN A 729 -8.81 21.91 -1.75
CA ASN A 729 -7.60 21.65 -2.53
C ASN A 729 -6.41 21.32 -1.60
N GLY A 730 -6.55 20.29 -0.78
CA GLY A 730 -5.56 19.83 0.20
C GLY A 730 -5.46 20.66 1.49
N TYR A 731 -6.38 21.61 1.73
CA TYR A 731 -6.16 22.63 2.75
C TYR A 731 -6.38 22.21 4.19
N SER A 732 -5.43 22.63 5.03
CA SER A 732 -5.54 22.76 6.49
C SER A 732 -6.55 23.84 6.90
N SER A 733 -7.76 23.79 6.36
CA SER A 733 -8.91 24.45 6.96
C SER A 733 -9.19 23.83 8.34
N SER A 734 -9.78 24.59 9.26
CA SER A 734 -10.15 24.06 10.58
C SER A 734 -11.36 23.11 10.56
N GLY A 735 -12.01 22.95 9.40
CA GLY A 735 -13.00 21.90 9.14
C GLY A 735 -12.34 20.66 8.52
N HIS A 736 -12.67 19.49 9.08
CA HIS A 736 -12.33 18.18 8.52
C HIS A 736 -13.55 17.46 7.89
N LEU A 737 -14.73 18.10 7.91
CA LEU A 737 -16.00 17.54 7.45
C LEU A 737 -16.65 18.49 6.46
N PHE A 738 -17.01 17.97 5.28
CA PHE A 738 -17.49 18.75 4.15
C PHE A 738 -18.82 18.20 3.65
N ASP A 739 -19.82 19.08 3.53
CA ASP A 739 -21.17 18.71 3.12
C ASP A 739 -21.23 18.37 1.62
N VAL A 740 -21.39 17.09 1.33
CA VAL A 740 -21.64 16.59 -0.03
C VAL A 740 -23.04 17.06 -0.44
N GLN A 741 -23.11 17.91 -1.45
CA GLN A 741 -24.36 18.59 -1.81
C GLN A 741 -25.42 17.60 -2.33
N PRO A 742 -26.66 17.60 -1.80
CA PRO A 742 -27.72 16.73 -2.28
C PRO A 742 -27.97 16.89 -3.78
N GLY A 743 -28.07 15.77 -4.49
CA GLY A 743 -28.23 15.73 -5.95
C GLY A 743 -26.92 15.73 -6.75
N THR A 744 -25.75 15.87 -6.13
CA THR A 744 -24.47 15.55 -6.78
C THR A 744 -24.32 14.05 -7.06
N GLU A 745 -23.48 13.70 -8.03
CA GLU A 745 -23.17 12.31 -8.35
C GLU A 745 -22.52 11.58 -7.16
N GLU A 746 -21.68 12.26 -6.39
CA GLU A 746 -21.12 11.72 -5.16
C GLU A 746 -22.20 11.45 -4.11
N PHE A 747 -23.13 12.39 -3.87
CA PHE A 747 -24.27 12.15 -2.98
C PHE A 747 -25.08 10.94 -3.47
N ARG A 748 -25.30 10.82 -4.79
CA ARG A 748 -25.99 9.67 -5.40
C ARG A 748 -25.25 8.37 -5.12
N MET A 749 -23.94 8.32 -5.33
CA MET A 749 -23.15 7.10 -5.12
C MET A 749 -23.00 6.72 -3.65
N VAL A 750 -22.73 7.68 -2.75
CA VAL A 750 -22.67 7.39 -1.31
C VAL A 750 -24.03 6.92 -0.78
N ASN A 751 -25.14 7.57 -1.16
CA ASN A 751 -26.49 7.13 -0.81
C ASN A 751 -26.86 5.78 -1.46
N ALA A 752 -26.47 5.53 -2.71
CA ALA A 752 -26.68 4.25 -3.38
C ALA A 752 -25.91 3.14 -2.67
N ALA A 753 -24.65 3.39 -2.28
CA ALA A 753 -23.86 2.44 -1.51
C ALA A 753 -24.54 2.07 -0.18
N PHE A 754 -25.12 3.03 0.56
CA PHE A 754 -25.80 2.72 1.82
C PHE A 754 -27.21 2.13 1.68
N LYS A 755 -27.95 2.45 0.60
CA LYS A 755 -29.27 1.88 0.33
C LYS A 755 -29.25 0.54 -0.41
N ALA A 756 -28.14 0.21 -1.08
CA ALA A 756 -28.01 -1.05 -1.80
C ALA A 756 -27.93 -2.23 -0.83
N LEU A 757 -29.03 -2.98 -0.75
CA LEU A 757 -29.08 -4.24 -0.01
C LEU A 757 -28.02 -5.22 -0.54
N PRO A 758 -27.41 -6.07 0.30
CA PRO A 758 -26.57 -7.18 -0.16
C PRO A 758 -27.40 -8.18 -0.99
N MET A 759 -26.73 -9.07 -1.72
CA MET A 759 -27.42 -10.10 -2.52
C MET A 759 -28.13 -11.14 -1.66
N GLU A 760 -27.67 -11.34 -0.42
CA GLU A 760 -28.27 -12.24 0.56
C GLU A 760 -29.01 -11.52 1.69
N GLN A 761 -29.71 -12.29 2.52
CA GLN A 761 -30.35 -11.78 3.73
C GLN A 761 -29.32 -11.18 4.71
N GLN A 762 -29.64 -10.01 5.27
CA GLN A 762 -28.77 -9.32 6.23
C GLN A 762 -28.69 -10.06 7.58
N ALA A 763 -27.52 -10.05 8.22
CA ALA A 763 -27.30 -10.59 9.57
C ALA A 763 -27.75 -9.65 10.71
N TYR A 764 -28.27 -8.46 10.40
CA TYR A 764 -28.83 -7.52 11.36
C TYR A 764 -30.35 -7.71 11.45
N ILE A 765 -30.87 -7.96 12.65
CA ILE A 765 -32.18 -8.59 12.85
C ILE A 765 -33.33 -7.56 12.91
N LEU A 766 -33.06 -6.31 13.27
CA LEU A 766 -34.09 -5.37 13.76
C LEU A 766 -35.04 -4.80 12.70
N SER A 767 -34.75 -4.96 11.40
CA SER A 767 -35.52 -4.31 10.34
C SER A 767 -35.74 -5.23 9.15
N PRO A 768 -37.01 -5.52 8.78
CA PRO A 768 -37.33 -5.90 7.41
C PRO A 768 -36.78 -4.86 6.42
N PRO A 769 -36.38 -5.24 5.19
CA PRO A 769 -35.89 -4.28 4.18
C PRO A 769 -36.90 -3.14 3.90
N GLU A 770 -38.19 -3.42 4.09
CA GLU A 770 -39.30 -2.48 4.01
C GLU A 770 -39.16 -1.28 4.96
N MET A 771 -38.57 -1.45 6.16
CA MET A 771 -38.32 -0.33 7.08
C MET A 771 -37.11 0.53 6.66
N TRP A 772 -36.19 0.02 5.83
CA TRP A 772 -35.10 0.82 5.26
C TRP A 772 -35.48 1.56 3.96
N ALA A 773 -36.55 1.13 3.29
CA ALA A 773 -37.07 1.79 2.10
C ALA A 773 -37.43 3.28 2.31
N PRO A 774 -38.20 3.68 3.37
CA PRO A 774 -38.55 5.09 3.62
C PRO A 774 -37.39 5.94 4.17
N VAL A 775 -36.38 5.32 4.81
CA VAL A 775 -35.26 6.04 5.44
C VAL A 775 -34.51 6.88 4.41
N ARG A 776 -34.34 8.17 4.67
CA ARG A 776 -33.69 9.10 3.73
C ARG A 776 -32.35 9.57 4.27
N ALA A 777 -31.29 9.50 3.45
CA ALA A 777 -30.07 10.25 3.71
C ALA A 777 -30.41 11.75 3.60
N LEU A 778 -30.33 12.48 4.71
CA LEU A 778 -30.56 13.92 4.73
C LEU A 778 -29.27 14.68 4.48
N ARG A 779 -28.16 14.22 5.06
CA ARG A 779 -26.86 14.87 5.02
C ARG A 779 -25.76 13.83 4.89
N ILE A 780 -24.88 14.03 3.92
CA ILE A 780 -23.68 13.21 3.71
C ILE A 780 -22.49 14.13 3.94
N GLN A 781 -21.56 13.73 4.80
CA GLN A 781 -20.35 14.49 5.07
C GLN A 781 -19.11 13.67 4.73
N ARG A 782 -18.34 14.17 3.76
CA ARG A 782 -17.03 13.62 3.42
C ARG A 782 -16.01 14.10 4.44
N VAL A 783 -15.04 13.23 4.76
CA VAL A 783 -13.85 13.64 5.52
C VAL A 783 -12.77 14.11 4.54
N GLU A 784 -12.16 15.26 4.80
CA GLU A 784 -10.96 15.72 4.09
C GLU A 784 -9.90 16.10 5.11
N ASN A 785 -8.69 15.58 4.93
CA ASN A 785 -7.60 15.75 5.89
C ASN A 785 -6.27 15.58 5.15
N GLY A 786 -5.71 16.68 4.63
CA GLY A 786 -4.49 16.72 3.80
C GLY A 786 -3.36 15.73 4.21
N PRO A 787 -2.98 15.65 5.50
CA PRO A 787 -1.98 14.69 6.01
C PRO A 787 -2.35 13.20 5.96
N GLN A 788 -3.42 12.79 5.26
CA GLN A 788 -3.76 11.38 5.06
C GLN A 788 -2.77 10.63 4.16
N GLY A 789 -2.07 11.34 3.26
CA GLY A 789 -0.93 10.76 2.52
C GLY A 789 0.18 10.28 3.46
N ASP A 790 0.41 11.01 4.56
CA ASP A 790 1.45 10.71 5.56
C ASP A 790 1.00 9.68 6.62
N ALA A 791 -0.09 8.95 6.36
CA ALA A 791 -0.78 8.07 7.31
C ALA A 791 -1.18 8.75 8.66
N SER A 792 -1.27 10.07 8.70
CA SER A 792 -1.45 10.85 9.94
C SER A 792 -2.93 10.95 10.35
N TRP A 793 -3.45 9.86 10.93
CA TRP A 793 -4.83 9.75 11.40
C TRP A 793 -5.14 10.48 12.72
N LYS A 794 -4.13 10.99 13.42
CA LYS A 794 -4.29 11.63 14.76
C LYS A 794 -5.11 12.93 14.80
N PRO A 795 -5.14 13.79 13.75
CA PRO A 795 -6.05 14.95 13.70
C PRO A 795 -7.53 14.53 13.62
N TYR A 796 -7.85 13.52 12.82
CA TYR A 796 -9.22 13.05 12.57
C TYR A 796 -9.97 12.64 13.86
N TYR A 797 -9.39 11.80 14.72
CA TYR A 797 -10.06 11.45 15.98
C TYR A 797 -10.16 12.63 16.97
N LYS A 798 -9.24 13.60 16.91
CA LYS A 798 -9.34 14.85 17.68
C LYS A 798 -10.44 15.77 17.15
N SER A 799 -10.77 15.68 15.86
CA SER A 799 -11.86 16.45 15.25
C SER A 799 -13.21 15.81 15.55
N LEU A 800 -13.40 14.50 15.31
CA LEU A 800 -14.64 13.77 15.65
C LEU A 800 -15.02 13.89 17.14
N GLY A 801 -14.04 13.87 18.04
CA GLY A 801 -14.28 13.99 19.48
C GLY A 801 -14.85 15.34 19.94
N ARG A 802 -14.96 16.35 19.07
CA ARG A 802 -15.58 17.65 19.39
C ARG A 802 -17.09 17.69 19.06
N PRO A 803 -17.57 17.45 17.82
CA PRO A 803 -19.01 17.41 17.51
C PRO A 803 -19.78 16.40 18.36
N LEU A 804 -19.22 15.20 18.57
CA LEU A 804 -19.84 14.14 19.40
C LEU A 804 -20.05 14.55 20.88
N ALA A 805 -19.42 15.65 21.33
CA ALA A 805 -19.60 16.23 22.66
C ALA A 805 -20.39 17.55 22.64
N GLN A 806 -20.87 18.01 21.48
CA GLN A 806 -21.40 19.36 21.25
C GLN A 806 -22.74 19.43 20.51
N THR A 807 -23.39 18.30 20.18
CA THR A 807 -24.75 18.26 19.61
C THR A 807 -25.80 17.77 20.63
N PRO A 808 -26.30 18.64 21.53
CA PRO A 808 -27.34 18.28 22.50
C PRO A 808 -28.76 18.20 21.89
N ASP A 809 -29.00 18.88 20.77
CA ASP A 809 -30.36 19.08 20.22
C ASP A 809 -30.79 17.99 19.21
N ALA A 810 -29.99 16.95 19.02
CA ALA A 810 -30.25 15.86 18.07
C ALA A 810 -31.26 14.80 18.59
N ALA A 811 -32.35 15.24 19.21
CA ALA A 811 -33.32 14.37 19.86
C ALA A 811 -34.11 13.47 18.87
N ASP A 812 -34.31 13.94 17.64
CA ASP A 812 -35.18 13.29 16.63
C ASP A 812 -34.42 12.70 15.42
N GLY A 813 -33.08 12.74 15.39
CA GLY A 813 -32.28 12.43 14.19
C GLY A 813 -31.17 11.38 14.39
N VAL A 814 -31.11 10.37 13.52
CA VAL A 814 -30.17 9.23 13.65
C VAL A 814 -28.89 9.45 12.84
N SER A 815 -27.83 9.89 13.51
CA SER A 815 -26.52 10.10 12.89
C SER A 815 -25.72 8.81 12.81
N LEU A 816 -25.45 8.30 11.59
CA LEU A 816 -24.52 7.18 11.39
C LEU A 816 -23.15 7.67 10.90
N PHE A 817 -22.12 7.00 11.38
CA PHE A 817 -20.72 7.21 11.00
C PHE A 817 -20.28 5.95 10.29
N PHE A 818 -19.87 6.05 9.03
CA PHE A 818 -19.71 4.90 8.15
C PHE A 818 -18.34 4.90 7.48
N VAL A 819 -17.53 3.95 7.94
CA VAL A 819 -16.11 3.81 7.68
C VAL A 819 -15.85 2.85 6.52
N PHE A 820 -15.48 3.38 5.33
CA PHE A 820 -15.06 2.58 4.16
C PHE A 820 -13.59 2.10 4.32
N PRO A 821 -13.33 0.79 4.46
CA PRO A 821 -11.98 0.28 4.67
C PRO A 821 -11.22 0.10 3.35
N PHE A 822 -10.10 0.81 3.20
CA PHE A 822 -9.18 0.65 2.07
C PHE A 822 -8.02 -0.30 2.41
N PRO A 823 -7.80 -1.38 1.63
CA PRO A 823 -6.65 -2.27 1.81
C PRO A 823 -5.36 -1.53 1.46
N ASP A 824 -4.38 -1.57 2.37
CA ASP A 824 -3.16 -0.80 2.24
C ASP A 824 -2.08 -1.60 1.50
N SER A 825 -1.57 -1.05 0.39
CA SER A 825 -0.56 -1.74 -0.44
C SER A 825 0.88 -1.53 0.06
N GLY A 826 1.10 -0.59 0.98
CA GLY A 826 2.44 -0.29 1.50
C GLY A 826 2.43 0.43 2.86
N SER A 827 2.77 -0.32 3.91
CA SER A 827 3.21 0.21 5.22
C SER A 827 2.18 0.92 6.13
N ALA A 828 1.21 0.16 6.66
CA ALA A 828 0.77 0.32 8.06
C ALA A 828 0.21 -0.99 8.64
N ARG A 829 0.50 -1.29 9.91
CA ARG A 829 -0.14 -2.39 10.65
C ARG A 829 -1.38 -1.86 11.38
N LEU A 830 -2.57 -2.38 11.06
CA LEU A 830 -3.75 -2.50 11.93
C LEU A 830 -4.93 -3.11 11.14
N GLY A 831 -5.73 -3.96 11.78
CA GLY A 831 -6.86 -4.66 11.13
C GLY A 831 -8.14 -3.82 11.00
N SER A 832 -9.03 -4.20 10.07
CA SER A 832 -10.27 -3.47 9.76
C SER A 832 -11.37 -3.60 10.82
N THR A 833 -12.15 -2.53 11.04
CA THR A 833 -13.22 -2.45 12.06
C THR A 833 -14.40 -1.60 11.56
N MET A 834 -15.63 -2.03 11.85
CA MET A 834 -16.86 -1.24 11.68
C MET A 834 -17.33 -0.78 13.07
N TRP A 835 -17.79 0.48 13.22
CA TRP A 835 -18.08 1.09 14.52
C TRP A 835 -19.46 1.75 14.57
N PHE A 836 -20.12 1.66 15.72
CA PHE A 836 -21.33 2.42 16.08
C PHE A 836 -21.06 3.08 17.44
N GLY A 837 -21.30 4.38 17.58
CA GLY A 837 -20.91 5.14 18.78
C GLY A 837 -22.06 5.90 19.43
N GLU A 838 -22.34 5.58 20.69
CA GLU A 838 -23.13 6.40 21.61
C GLU A 838 -22.21 7.22 22.53
N GLY A 839 -22.71 8.33 23.07
CA GLY A 839 -21.96 9.20 23.98
C GLY A 839 -22.62 9.36 25.35
N ASN A 840 -21.96 8.89 26.43
CA ASN A 840 -22.04 9.56 27.73
C ASN A 840 -20.90 9.20 28.72
N ARG A 841 -20.36 10.25 29.34
CA ARG A 841 -19.70 10.36 30.67
C ARG A 841 -18.70 9.26 31.15
N THR A 842 -17.44 9.66 31.09
CA THR A 842 -16.18 9.22 31.76
C THR A 842 -16.27 8.70 33.22
N PRO A 843 -15.29 7.89 33.73
CA PRO A 843 -13.85 8.06 33.45
C PRO A 843 -12.89 6.85 33.29
N ARG A 844 -11.92 7.06 32.39
CA ARG A 844 -10.51 6.56 32.38
C ARG A 844 -10.24 5.05 32.47
N CYS A 845 -9.95 4.45 31.31
CA CYS A 845 -8.69 3.75 31.05
C CYS A 845 -8.29 3.90 29.56
N LEU A 846 -7.10 3.41 29.17
CA LEU A 846 -6.46 3.67 27.86
C LEU A 846 -6.39 2.39 27.00
N GLY A 847 -6.61 2.49 25.69
CA GLY A 847 -6.37 1.38 24.72
C GLY A 847 -6.96 1.64 23.33
N ALA A 848 -6.12 1.64 22.29
CA ALA A 848 -6.44 2.01 20.90
C ALA A 848 -7.24 0.96 20.09
N GLY A 849 -7.78 1.36 18.91
CA GLY A 849 -8.23 0.43 17.84
C GLY A 849 -9.43 0.91 16.99
N VAL A 850 -9.22 1.74 15.95
CA VAL A 850 -10.28 2.25 15.03
C VAL A 850 -9.69 2.54 13.63
N GLY A 851 -10.49 2.56 12.55
CA GLY A 851 -10.03 2.93 11.20
C GLY A 851 -11.07 3.54 10.23
N LYS A 852 -10.51 4.26 9.22
CA LYS A 852 -10.92 4.60 7.83
C LYS A 852 -12.37 4.30 7.36
N GLU A 853 -13.19 5.20 6.78
CA GLU A 853 -13.57 6.63 7.01
C GLU A 853 -14.89 7.02 6.24
N ASN A 854 -15.52 8.19 6.51
CA ASN A 854 -16.83 8.78 6.04
C ASN A 854 -18.01 8.87 7.06
N VAL A 855 -19.03 9.72 6.80
CA VAL A 855 -20.18 10.04 7.70
C VAL A 855 -21.50 10.28 6.94
N CYS A 856 -22.65 9.77 7.43
CA CYS A 856 -23.99 9.93 6.81
C CYS A 856 -25.12 9.99 7.86
N VAL A 857 -25.89 11.08 7.88
CA VAL A 857 -27.05 11.27 8.77
C VAL A 857 -28.35 10.88 8.07
N PHE A 858 -29.15 10.07 8.76
CA PHE A 858 -30.43 9.55 8.27
C PHE A 858 -31.58 9.96 9.18
N GLU A 859 -32.75 10.17 8.58
CA GLU A 859 -33.99 10.45 9.30
C GLU A 859 -35.13 9.62 8.70
N GLU A 860 -36.08 9.24 9.55
CA GLU A 860 -37.30 8.57 9.14
C GLU A 860 -38.35 9.61 8.79
N ALA A 861 -38.87 9.59 7.55
CA ALA A 861 -39.79 10.62 7.10
C ALA A 861 -41.10 10.57 7.90
N PRO A 862 -41.55 11.68 8.53
CA PRO A 862 -42.74 11.66 9.36
C PRO A 862 -43.97 11.23 8.54
N PRO A 863 -44.85 10.38 9.08
CA PRO A 863 -45.98 9.84 8.33
C PRO A 863 -46.88 10.98 7.85
N LYS A 864 -47.14 11.03 6.54
CA LYS A 864 -48.06 12.00 5.93
C LYS A 864 -49.42 11.87 6.60
N LYS A 865 -49.80 12.84 7.43
CA LYS A 865 -51.17 13.00 7.90
C LYS A 865 -52.03 13.33 6.68
N GLU A 866 -52.77 12.35 6.19
CA GLU A 866 -53.80 12.58 5.18
C GLU A 866 -54.86 13.51 5.77
N ALA A 867 -55.02 14.69 5.18
CA ALA A 867 -56.00 15.68 5.58
C ALA A 867 -57.39 15.30 5.05
N GLY A 868 -57.91 14.16 5.51
CA GLY A 868 -59.29 13.74 5.26
C GLY A 868 -60.28 14.76 5.82
N LEU A 869 -61.27 15.15 5.02
CA LEU A 869 -62.21 16.20 5.38
C LEU A 869 -63.09 15.79 6.57
N ARG A 870 -63.41 16.77 7.42
CA ARG A 870 -64.64 16.72 8.21
C ARG A 870 -65.80 17.12 7.32
N GLU A 871 -66.77 16.21 7.12
CA GLU A 871 -68.14 16.62 6.84
C GLU A 871 -68.94 16.67 8.16
N GLU A 872 -69.76 17.70 8.31
CA GLU A 872 -70.78 17.75 9.34
C GLU A 872 -72.10 17.23 8.75
N ASN A 873 -72.78 16.27 9.41
CA ASN A 873 -73.97 16.61 10.19
C ASN A 873 -74.71 15.44 10.88
N ALA A 874 -75.48 15.85 11.90
CA ALA A 874 -76.78 15.32 12.33
C ALA A 874 -76.95 13.85 12.79
N ARG A 875 -76.86 13.70 14.13
CA ARG A 875 -77.84 13.03 15.02
C ARG A 875 -78.18 11.54 14.79
N GLY A 876 -77.75 10.73 15.75
CA GLY A 876 -78.20 9.36 16.03
C GLY A 876 -77.74 8.96 17.42
#